data_AF-A0A3B8KRC4-F1
#
_entry.id   AF-A0A3B8KRC4-F1
#
_cell.length_a   1.000
_cell.length_b   1.000
_cell.length_c   1.000
_cell.angle_alpha   90.00
_cell.angle_beta   90.00
_cell.angle_gamma   90.00
#
_symmetry.space_group_name_H-M   'P 1'
#
loop_
_entity.id
_entity.type
_entity.pdbx_description
1 polymer ?
#
loop_
_entity_poly.entity_id
_entity_poly.type
_entity_poly.pdbx_seq_one_letter_code
_entity_poly.pdbx_strand_id
1 'polypeptide(L)'
;MPGMSLDINDKRYEVDVSPDTPLLWVLREHLGLTGTKYGCGIGRCGACTVLVDGKARRSCQISAEDAQGKKITTIEGIPEDHPVKRAWTAEEVPQCGYCQSGQIVQAVSLLDENPDPAEADIDRAMRGILCRCGTYQRIRKAIHRAAKGDLPPYEPCESGKTFGSEGLSLGISLDEKGPGWTITKGKDPWIRITTDGRITVIVPKSEMGQGVSTSIPMIVAEELGAQWDKINVEFALAGDGYKDPMFRSQMTGGSTTIRSLLFPVRKMAATAREMLVKAAAKKWSVPESECIASESKVVHSTSARSLSFGELSAEASKLEIPDDPQLKQKDSYEFMGHGVQRVDVCEKVNGKAIFGLDASLDGMLYASIVRPPVFGAKPLSYDSKNAESIPGVKYILPMENGIAVVAESIEAAWQGRDVLKITWGEGSNSQWNDELVDEKLLEHLATEGFVAKEEGNVDEALAGAKKKIEATYLLPYLSHASIEPTSALAYVKDDRCDVWAPTQGQTLLQSLASKITGLEREKILIHTTYLGGGFGGKVEPQCACEAIELSKRTGKPIKLIWTREEEFKNDYYRPANATRIVGGIDTDGKIVAWDHKIVAQSIYARMMPEEMDGRIDPAAVEGIANMNYRLSNSRVRYVPFEGPVPVGFWRSVGSSHNAFTMECFIDELAYASGKDPLEFRLELLKDEPRARNLLEMLAEESGWQNPLPKGSGRGLAYHPSFGTHVAEVAEVTVDEKDNSLKVNRIFCAVDCGEVIHPNIATAQVEGAILMGLSATLKEAISIKKNTVATSNFDNYDLLRIHEAPEVRVRFLESGASVGGLGEPGVPPVAPAVANAVFAATGIRLRKLPITPKAIAEARAAEF
;
A
#
# COMPACT_ATOMS: atom_id res chain seq x y z
N MET A 1 11.87 24.13 -35.36
CA MET A 1 10.69 25.01 -35.31
C MET A 1 11.03 26.17 -34.38
N PRO A 2 10.45 27.39 -34.47
CA PRO A 2 10.66 28.35 -33.39
C PRO A 2 10.18 27.73 -32.07
N GLY A 3 10.94 27.91 -30.99
CA GLY A 3 10.57 27.41 -29.66
C GLY A 3 9.19 27.90 -29.23
N MET A 4 8.48 27.11 -28.44
CA MET A 4 7.18 27.48 -27.88
C MET A 4 7.37 28.20 -26.54
N SER A 5 6.72 29.35 -26.39
CA SER A 5 6.66 30.08 -25.14
C SER A 5 5.44 29.65 -24.31
N LEU A 6 5.66 29.27 -23.05
CA LEU A 6 4.61 28.91 -22.08
C LEU A 6 4.71 29.78 -20.82
N ASP A 7 3.57 30.20 -20.26
CA ASP A 7 3.48 30.93 -18.98
C ASP A 7 3.07 29.95 -17.87
N ILE A 8 4.02 29.63 -16.98
CA ILE A 8 3.86 28.59 -15.96
C ILE A 8 4.35 29.13 -14.63
N ASN A 9 3.48 29.11 -13.62
CA ASN A 9 3.73 29.64 -12.28
C ASN A 9 4.26 31.10 -12.33
N ASP A 10 3.63 31.94 -13.15
CA ASP A 10 4.00 33.35 -13.38
C ASP A 10 5.40 33.56 -13.95
N LYS A 11 5.95 32.54 -14.64
CA LYS A 11 7.23 32.59 -15.32
C LYS A 11 7.08 32.12 -16.76
N ARG A 12 7.74 32.83 -17.66
CA ARG A 12 7.83 32.47 -19.08
C ARG A 12 8.95 31.45 -19.30
N TYR A 13 8.61 30.33 -19.91
CA TYR A 13 9.55 29.29 -20.34
C TYR A 13 9.52 29.18 -21.86
N GLU A 14 10.69 29.06 -22.48
CA GLU A 14 10.83 28.69 -23.88
C GLU A 14 11.21 27.21 -23.94
N VAL A 15 10.41 26.41 -24.64
CA VAL A 15 10.60 24.96 -24.76
C VAL A 15 10.71 24.55 -26.23
N ASP A 16 11.58 23.58 -26.52
CA ASP A 16 11.77 23.00 -27.85
C ASP A 16 11.24 21.56 -27.85
N VAL A 17 9.92 21.43 -28.02
CA VAL A 17 9.19 20.16 -28.03
C VAL A 17 8.22 20.11 -29.21
N SER A 18 7.73 18.92 -29.56
CA SER A 18 6.70 18.80 -30.59
C SER A 18 5.39 19.48 -30.14
N PRO A 19 4.65 20.18 -31.03
CA PRO A 19 3.39 20.86 -30.68
C PRO A 19 2.36 19.98 -29.96
N ASP A 20 2.29 18.69 -30.34
CA ASP A 20 1.37 17.69 -29.80
C ASP A 20 1.85 17.06 -28.47
N THR A 21 3.05 17.40 -27.99
CA THR A 21 3.58 16.89 -26.71
C THR A 21 2.62 17.24 -25.58
N PRO A 22 2.12 16.27 -24.79
CA PRO A 22 1.27 16.58 -23.65
C PRO A 22 1.97 17.52 -22.66
N LEU A 23 1.27 18.55 -22.20
CA LEU A 23 1.74 19.54 -21.22
C LEU A 23 2.33 18.86 -19.97
N LEU A 24 1.78 17.71 -19.57
CA LEU A 24 2.34 16.89 -18.49
C LEU A 24 3.83 16.58 -18.67
N TRP A 25 4.25 16.16 -19.87
CA TRP A 25 5.64 15.78 -20.13
C TRP A 25 6.53 17.02 -20.23
N VAL A 26 6.03 18.10 -20.81
CA VAL A 26 6.71 19.40 -20.79
C VAL A 26 7.02 19.84 -19.36
N LEU A 27 6.02 19.84 -18.48
CA LEU A 27 6.19 20.21 -17.08
C LEU A 27 7.24 19.35 -16.38
N ARG A 28 7.14 18.03 -16.52
CA ARG A 28 7.94 17.10 -15.74
C ARG A 28 9.36 16.91 -16.26
N GLU A 29 9.48 16.54 -17.53
CA GLU A 29 10.74 16.02 -18.08
C GLU A 29 11.55 17.11 -18.82
N HIS A 30 10.91 18.23 -19.21
CA HIS A 30 11.61 19.37 -19.83
C HIS A 30 11.86 20.52 -18.86
N LEU A 31 10.96 20.75 -17.89
CA LEU A 31 11.07 21.85 -16.92
C LEU A 31 11.41 21.42 -15.49
N GLY A 32 11.40 20.12 -15.18
CA GLY A 32 11.69 19.60 -13.85
C GLY A 32 10.60 19.88 -12.79
N LEU A 33 9.41 20.33 -13.20
CA LEU A 33 8.24 20.55 -12.33
C LEU A 33 7.50 19.24 -12.10
N THR A 34 8.09 18.38 -11.27
CA THR A 34 7.64 17.00 -11.05
C THR A 34 6.47 16.85 -10.09
N GLY A 35 6.01 17.92 -9.44
CA GLY A 35 4.87 17.90 -8.52
C GLY A 35 3.57 17.48 -9.21
N THR A 36 3.42 17.80 -10.50
CA THR A 36 2.34 17.29 -11.37
C THR A 36 2.64 15.85 -11.78
N LYS A 37 1.73 14.89 -11.51
CA LYS A 37 2.04 13.45 -11.58
C LYS A 37 1.42 12.73 -12.80
N TYR A 38 2.16 11.80 -13.39
CA TYR A 38 1.65 10.85 -14.38
C TYR A 38 1.01 9.64 -13.67
N GLY A 39 -0.25 9.31 -14.00
CA GLY A 39 -0.94 8.15 -13.43
C GLY A 39 -1.57 7.23 -14.46
N CYS A 40 -2.36 7.80 -15.39
CA CYS A 40 -3.13 7.02 -16.35
C CYS A 40 -2.96 7.44 -17.81
N GLY A 41 -2.41 8.63 -18.09
CA GLY A 41 -2.31 9.18 -19.46
C GLY A 41 -3.64 9.64 -20.09
N ILE A 42 -4.78 9.02 -19.75
CA ILE A 42 -6.08 9.24 -20.40
C ILE A 42 -7.05 10.18 -19.66
N GLY A 43 -6.56 11.01 -18.73
CA GLY A 43 -7.38 11.99 -17.99
C GLY A 43 -8.32 11.42 -16.90
N ARG A 44 -8.37 10.09 -16.69
CA ARG A 44 -9.28 9.41 -15.76
C ARG A 44 -8.89 9.47 -14.28
N CYS A 45 -7.59 9.50 -13.97
CA CYS A 45 -7.12 9.44 -12.57
C CYS A 45 -7.00 10.82 -11.89
N GLY A 46 -6.85 11.90 -12.65
CA GLY A 46 -6.74 13.26 -12.12
C GLY A 46 -5.43 13.61 -11.38
N ALA A 47 -4.44 12.72 -11.33
CA ALA A 47 -3.15 13.01 -10.68
C ALA A 47 -2.36 14.14 -11.39
N CYS A 48 -2.63 14.38 -12.67
CA CYS A 48 -1.96 15.36 -13.51
C CYS A 48 -2.63 16.77 -13.49
N THR A 49 -3.47 17.06 -12.51
CA THR A 49 -4.30 18.28 -12.54
C THR A 49 -3.47 19.54 -12.32
N VAL A 50 -3.68 20.53 -13.19
CA VAL A 50 -3.10 21.88 -13.12
C VAL A 50 -4.22 22.92 -13.25
N LEU A 51 -3.98 24.18 -12.87
CA LEU A 51 -4.86 25.27 -13.26
C LEU A 51 -4.44 25.78 -14.64
N VAL A 52 -5.42 26.02 -15.50
CA VAL A 52 -5.29 26.69 -16.79
C VAL A 52 -6.27 27.84 -16.78
N ASP A 53 -5.75 29.06 -16.81
CA ASP A 53 -6.54 30.29 -16.65
C ASP A 53 -7.43 30.23 -15.39
N GLY A 54 -6.86 29.75 -14.29
CA GLY A 54 -7.54 29.60 -13.00
C GLY A 54 -8.49 28.40 -12.89
N LYS A 55 -8.62 27.55 -13.92
CA LYS A 55 -9.52 26.39 -13.89
C LYS A 55 -8.77 25.06 -13.89
N ALA A 56 -9.18 24.13 -13.04
CA ALA A 56 -8.60 22.79 -13.03
C ALA A 56 -8.77 22.08 -14.39
N ARG A 57 -7.67 21.57 -14.95
CA ARG A 57 -7.62 20.77 -16.18
C ARG A 57 -6.59 19.65 -16.07
N ARG A 58 -6.72 18.63 -16.91
CA ARG A 58 -5.81 17.47 -16.95
C ARG A 58 -4.65 17.76 -17.90
N SER A 59 -3.44 17.97 -17.39
CA SER A 59 -2.28 18.33 -18.24
C SER A 59 -1.87 17.20 -19.20
N CYS A 60 -2.25 15.95 -18.93
CA CYS A 60 -2.02 14.84 -19.86
C CYS A 60 -2.97 14.86 -21.08
N GLN A 61 -3.94 15.77 -21.13
CA GLN A 61 -4.91 15.92 -22.22
C GLN A 61 -4.84 17.30 -22.88
N ILE A 62 -3.81 18.08 -22.58
CA ILE A 62 -3.55 19.40 -23.17
C ILE A 62 -2.22 19.26 -23.89
N SER A 63 -2.15 19.62 -25.18
CA SER A 63 -0.90 19.68 -25.92
C SER A 63 -0.09 20.93 -25.54
N ALA A 64 1.21 20.93 -25.84
CA ALA A 64 2.06 22.10 -25.64
C ALA A 64 1.58 23.31 -26.46
N GLU A 65 1.10 23.07 -27.69
CA GLU A 65 0.49 24.09 -28.55
C GLU A 65 -0.78 24.68 -27.90
N ASP A 66 -1.68 23.83 -27.42
CA ASP A 66 -2.92 24.27 -26.76
C ASP A 66 -2.65 25.02 -25.45
N ALA A 67 -1.49 24.84 -24.83
CA ALA A 67 -1.10 25.55 -23.61
C ALA A 67 -0.56 26.96 -23.90
N GLN A 68 -0.20 27.28 -25.14
CA GLN A 68 0.35 28.60 -25.48
C GLN A 68 -0.67 29.73 -25.23
N GLY A 69 -0.17 30.83 -24.69
CA GLY A 69 -0.99 32.01 -24.37
C GLY A 69 -1.93 31.84 -23.17
N LYS A 70 -1.92 30.67 -22.51
CA LYS A 70 -2.69 30.41 -21.28
C LYS A 70 -1.79 30.54 -20.06
N LYS A 71 -2.37 30.95 -18.93
CA LYS A 71 -1.67 30.95 -17.63
C LYS A 71 -1.79 29.58 -16.97
N ILE A 72 -0.67 28.90 -16.78
CA ILE A 72 -0.62 27.58 -16.15
C ILE A 72 -0.15 27.72 -14.70
N THR A 73 -0.83 27.07 -13.76
CA THR A 73 -0.38 26.97 -12.35
C THR A 73 -0.36 25.52 -11.90
N THR A 74 0.81 25.08 -11.48
CA THR A 74 1.07 23.73 -10.94
C THR A 74 0.99 23.74 -9.41
N ILE A 75 1.19 22.59 -8.76
CA ILE A 75 1.22 22.51 -7.29
C ILE A 75 2.37 23.33 -6.69
N GLU A 76 3.47 23.47 -7.42
CA GLU A 76 4.63 24.28 -7.08
C GLU A 76 4.35 25.79 -7.18
N GLY A 77 3.37 26.19 -8.01
CA GLY A 77 2.94 27.57 -8.15
C GLY A 77 1.94 28.03 -7.08
N ILE A 78 1.34 27.10 -6.34
CA ILE A 78 0.46 27.41 -5.21
C ILE A 78 1.34 27.72 -3.99
N PRO A 79 1.20 28.87 -3.31
CA PRO A 79 2.00 29.22 -2.12
C PRO A 79 1.89 28.15 -1.02
N GLU A 80 2.98 27.89 -0.28
CA GLU A 80 2.98 26.89 0.81
C GLU A 80 1.96 27.22 1.92
N ASP A 81 1.76 28.51 2.19
CA ASP A 81 0.82 29.04 3.19
C ASP A 81 -0.63 29.17 2.66
N HIS A 82 -0.90 28.71 1.44
CA HIS A 82 -2.23 28.73 0.86
C HIS A 82 -3.24 27.97 1.75
N PRO A 83 -4.47 28.49 1.97
CA PRO A 83 -5.49 27.87 2.84
C PRO A 83 -5.71 26.37 2.62
N VAL A 84 -5.83 25.96 1.35
CA VAL A 84 -5.99 24.54 0.98
C VAL A 84 -4.79 23.70 1.42
N LYS A 85 -3.55 24.16 1.23
CA LYS A 85 -2.35 23.40 1.63
C LYS A 85 -2.23 23.30 3.15
N ARG A 86 -2.52 24.38 3.86
CA ARG A 86 -2.56 24.39 5.34
C ARG A 86 -3.63 23.44 5.88
N ALA A 87 -4.82 23.42 5.27
CA ALA A 87 -5.87 22.48 5.65
C ALA A 87 -5.52 21.02 5.32
N TRP A 88 -4.90 20.77 4.16
CA TRP A 88 -4.39 19.43 3.80
C TRP A 88 -3.36 18.91 4.79
N THR A 89 -2.51 19.81 5.28
CA THR A 89 -1.50 19.53 6.30
C THR A 89 -2.16 19.25 7.65
N ALA A 90 -3.09 20.10 8.07
CA ALA A 90 -3.82 19.96 9.34
C ALA A 90 -4.61 18.65 9.46
N GLU A 91 -5.23 18.21 8.35
CA GLU A 91 -6.00 16.96 8.30
C GLU A 91 -5.14 15.73 7.96
N GLU A 92 -3.84 15.94 7.74
CA GLU A 92 -2.86 14.94 7.27
C GLU A 92 -3.43 14.09 6.13
N VAL A 93 -4.04 14.76 5.14
CA VAL A 93 -4.73 14.09 4.02
C VAL A 93 -3.81 13.11 3.27
N PRO A 94 -2.52 13.42 2.98
CA PRO A 94 -1.67 12.50 2.25
C PRO A 94 -1.40 11.19 2.98
N GLN A 95 -1.81 10.06 2.39
CA GLN A 95 -1.17 8.76 2.65
C GLN A 95 0.07 8.62 1.75
N CYS A 96 -0.01 7.91 0.63
CA CYS A 96 1.13 7.76 -0.29
C CYS A 96 1.61 9.11 -0.83
N GLY A 97 0.69 10.07 -1.01
CA GLY A 97 0.98 11.43 -1.48
C GLY A 97 0.82 11.63 -2.99
N TYR A 98 0.80 10.56 -3.79
CA TYR A 98 0.95 10.68 -5.24
C TYR A 98 -0.21 11.41 -5.94
N CYS A 99 -1.46 11.17 -5.55
CA CYS A 99 -2.61 11.86 -6.13
C CYS A 99 -2.86 13.25 -5.52
N GLN A 100 -2.14 13.64 -4.46
CA GLN A 100 -2.49 14.78 -3.62
C GLN A 100 -2.27 16.12 -4.35
N SER A 101 -1.23 16.23 -5.18
CA SER A 101 -1.04 17.43 -6.02
C SER A 101 -2.28 17.75 -6.84
N GLY A 102 -2.83 16.74 -7.54
CA GLY A 102 -4.02 16.92 -8.35
C GLY A 102 -5.27 17.24 -7.53
N GLN A 103 -5.39 16.65 -6.33
CA GLN A 103 -6.50 16.91 -5.41
C GLN A 103 -6.46 18.34 -4.84
N ILE A 104 -5.29 18.80 -4.42
CA ILE A 104 -5.08 20.15 -3.90
C ILE A 104 -5.41 21.18 -4.98
N VAL A 105 -4.86 21.02 -6.19
CA VAL A 105 -5.13 21.93 -7.31
C VAL A 105 -6.64 21.98 -7.65
N GLN A 106 -7.32 20.83 -7.63
CA GLN A 106 -8.76 20.77 -7.84
C GLN A 106 -9.55 21.45 -6.72
N ALA A 107 -9.11 21.31 -5.47
CA ALA A 107 -9.73 21.96 -4.31
C ALA A 107 -9.53 23.48 -4.34
N VAL A 108 -8.37 23.98 -4.78
CA VAL A 108 -8.15 25.42 -5.05
C VAL A 108 -9.16 25.91 -6.09
N SER A 109 -9.24 25.24 -7.24
CA SER A 109 -10.21 25.59 -8.29
C SER A 109 -11.66 25.55 -7.82
N LEU A 110 -12.01 24.64 -6.90
CA LEU A 110 -13.34 24.54 -6.31
C LEU A 110 -13.62 25.74 -5.40
N LEU A 111 -12.71 26.06 -4.46
CA LEU A 111 -12.94 27.12 -3.48
C LEU A 111 -12.89 28.53 -4.10
N ASP A 112 -12.16 28.69 -5.21
CA ASP A 112 -12.22 29.92 -6.01
C ASP A 112 -13.60 30.11 -6.68
N GLU A 113 -14.29 29.02 -7.05
CA GLU A 113 -15.63 29.06 -7.65
C GLU A 113 -16.75 29.09 -6.61
N ASN A 114 -16.58 28.36 -5.51
CA ASN A 114 -17.54 28.21 -4.43
C ASN A 114 -16.79 28.19 -3.09
N PRO A 115 -16.67 29.35 -2.41
CA PRO A 115 -15.91 29.48 -1.17
C PRO A 115 -16.46 28.70 0.03
N ASP A 116 -17.73 28.27 -0.01
CA ASP A 116 -18.39 27.49 1.06
C ASP A 116 -19.16 26.30 0.44
N PRO A 117 -18.46 25.27 -0.07
CA PRO A 117 -19.08 24.20 -0.83
C PRO A 117 -19.80 23.19 0.06
N ALA A 118 -21.01 22.78 -0.35
CA ALA A 118 -21.69 21.65 0.28
C ALA A 118 -21.04 20.31 -0.12
N GLU A 119 -21.36 19.23 0.58
CA GLU A 119 -20.84 17.88 0.27
C GLU A 119 -21.07 17.46 -1.20
N ALA A 120 -22.24 17.79 -1.75
CA ALA A 120 -22.57 17.48 -3.14
C ALA A 120 -21.70 18.26 -4.15
N ASP A 121 -21.25 19.47 -3.79
CA ASP A 121 -20.34 20.25 -4.63
C ASP A 121 -18.93 19.66 -4.59
N ILE A 122 -18.47 19.25 -3.40
CA ILE A 122 -17.20 18.53 -3.22
C ILE A 122 -17.22 17.23 -4.04
N ASP A 123 -18.30 16.45 -3.97
CA ASP A 123 -18.48 15.22 -4.75
C ASP A 123 -18.34 15.47 -6.25
N ARG A 124 -19.06 16.47 -6.74
CA ARG A 124 -19.06 16.82 -8.16
C ARG A 124 -17.68 17.26 -8.64
N ALA A 125 -16.97 18.05 -7.85
CA ALA A 125 -15.64 18.56 -8.20
C ALA A 125 -14.54 17.49 -8.09
N MET A 126 -14.61 16.63 -7.08
CA MET A 126 -13.53 15.70 -6.74
C MET A 126 -13.70 14.30 -7.35
N ARG A 127 -14.88 13.91 -7.85
CA ARG A 127 -15.14 12.57 -8.45
C ARG A 127 -14.19 12.19 -9.60
N GLY A 128 -13.60 13.18 -10.26
CA GLY A 128 -12.64 12.99 -11.34
C GLY A 128 -11.20 12.67 -10.89
N ILE A 129 -10.95 12.52 -9.58
CA ILE A 129 -9.62 12.26 -9.02
C ILE A 129 -9.62 10.99 -8.18
N LEU A 130 -8.81 10.02 -8.59
CA LEU A 130 -8.70 8.72 -7.94
C LEU A 130 -7.74 8.78 -6.75
N CYS A 131 -8.05 8.04 -5.70
CA CYS A 131 -7.20 7.85 -4.54
C CYS A 131 -7.24 6.38 -4.11
N ARG A 132 -6.21 5.61 -4.48
CA ARG A 132 -6.14 4.18 -4.11
C ARG A 132 -5.93 3.96 -2.60
N CYS A 133 -5.38 4.95 -1.90
CA CYS A 133 -5.22 4.93 -0.45
C CYS A 133 -6.51 5.31 0.32
N GLY A 134 -7.59 5.72 -0.37
CA GLY A 134 -8.88 5.99 0.28
C GLY A 134 -8.92 7.21 1.21
N THR A 135 -8.21 8.30 0.91
CA THR A 135 -8.16 9.47 1.82
C THR A 135 -9.40 10.38 1.73
N TYR A 136 -10.53 9.86 1.27
CA TYR A 136 -11.71 10.62 0.86
C TYR A 136 -12.37 11.42 1.98
N GLN A 137 -12.54 10.83 3.18
CA GLN A 137 -13.10 11.56 4.33
C GLN A 137 -12.22 12.74 4.76
N ARG A 138 -10.89 12.59 4.67
CA ARG A 138 -9.91 13.64 5.01
C ARG A 138 -9.91 14.76 3.99
N ILE A 139 -10.09 14.44 2.71
CA ILE A 139 -10.25 15.44 1.64
C ILE A 139 -11.46 16.34 1.94
N ARG A 140 -12.62 15.75 2.29
CA ARG A 140 -13.81 16.52 2.65
C ARG A 140 -13.56 17.45 3.83
N LYS A 141 -12.98 16.91 4.91
CA LYS A 141 -12.61 17.70 6.10
C LYS A 141 -11.67 18.85 5.77
N ALA A 142 -10.65 18.60 4.93
CA ALA A 142 -9.69 19.62 4.55
C ALA A 142 -10.30 20.74 3.68
N ILE A 143 -11.20 20.40 2.75
CA ILE A 143 -11.92 21.42 1.96
C ILE A 143 -12.79 22.28 2.86
N HIS A 144 -13.55 21.67 3.77
CA HIS A 144 -14.37 22.41 4.74
C HIS A 144 -13.53 23.28 5.69
N ARG A 145 -12.39 22.76 6.15
CA ARG A 145 -11.45 23.51 7.00
C ARG A 145 -10.89 24.73 6.27
N ALA A 146 -10.49 24.56 5.01
CA ALA A 146 -10.00 25.65 4.17
C ALA A 146 -11.09 26.71 3.92
N ALA A 147 -12.31 26.29 3.58
CA ALA A 147 -13.46 27.17 3.37
C ALA A 147 -13.78 28.03 4.61
N LYS A 148 -13.71 27.42 5.81
CA LYS A 148 -14.00 28.09 7.08
C LYS A 148 -12.85 28.94 7.62
N GLY A 149 -11.65 28.83 7.05
CA GLY A 149 -10.45 29.51 7.57
C GLY A 149 -9.96 28.97 8.93
N ASP A 150 -10.38 27.77 9.34
CA ASP A 150 -9.94 27.11 10.58
C ASP A 150 -8.54 26.49 10.41
N LEU A 151 -7.53 27.34 10.24
CA LEU A 151 -6.20 26.93 9.81
C LEU A 151 -5.17 27.03 10.96
N PRO A 152 -4.36 25.99 11.22
CA PRO A 152 -3.26 26.08 12.18
C PRO A 152 -2.21 27.10 11.73
N PRO A 153 -1.37 27.64 12.64
CA PRO A 153 -0.27 28.54 12.28
C PRO A 153 0.56 27.98 11.12
N TYR A 154 1.03 28.87 10.24
CA TYR A 154 1.88 28.46 9.13
C TYR A 154 3.30 28.17 9.64
N GLU A 155 3.75 26.94 9.39
CA GLU A 155 5.14 26.51 9.59
C GLU A 155 5.72 26.17 8.21
N PRO A 156 6.80 26.84 7.76
CA PRO A 156 7.43 26.56 6.48
C PRO A 156 7.98 25.13 6.45
N CYS A 157 7.96 24.48 5.28
CA CYS A 157 8.68 23.21 5.14
C CYS A 157 10.19 23.48 5.27
N GLU A 158 10.82 23.08 6.39
CA GLU A 158 12.28 23.07 6.48
C GLU A 158 12.83 21.94 5.59
N SER A 159 13.52 22.29 4.50
CA SER A 159 14.22 21.31 3.66
C SER A 159 15.69 21.21 4.07
N GLY A 160 16.13 20.02 4.48
CA GLY A 160 17.51 19.54 4.41
C GLY A 160 18.59 20.35 5.15
N LYS A 161 19.16 19.78 6.22
CA LYS A 161 20.45 20.22 6.78
C LYS A 161 21.50 19.15 6.45
N THR A 162 22.66 19.59 5.96
CA THR A 162 23.82 18.80 5.50
C THR A 162 24.29 17.72 6.49
N PHE A 163 25.15 16.78 6.06
CA PHE A 163 25.63 15.70 6.93
C PHE A 163 26.99 16.02 7.53
N GLY A 164 27.08 16.04 8.87
CA GLY A 164 28.31 15.74 9.57
C GLY A 164 28.44 14.22 9.74
N SER A 165 29.65 13.66 9.67
CA SER A 165 29.89 12.22 9.84
C SER A 165 30.38 11.84 11.25
N GLU A 166 30.60 12.81 12.13
CA GLU A 166 31.20 12.60 13.45
C GLU A 166 30.13 12.62 14.56
N GLY A 167 30.11 11.57 15.40
CA GLY A 167 29.20 11.48 16.55
C GLY A 167 28.86 10.03 16.95
N LEU A 168 27.70 9.84 17.58
CA LEU A 168 27.17 8.54 18.01
C LEU A 168 26.30 7.95 16.91
N SER A 169 26.61 6.72 16.49
CA SER A 169 25.84 5.98 15.48
C SER A 169 25.59 4.56 15.97
N LEU A 170 24.31 4.19 16.09
CA LEU A 170 23.88 2.85 16.49
C LEU A 170 22.99 2.22 15.42
N GLY A 171 23.08 0.90 15.28
CA GLY A 171 22.25 0.10 14.40
C GLY A 171 21.76 -1.17 15.09
N ILE A 172 20.98 -1.95 14.36
CA ILE A 172 20.49 -3.26 14.78
C ILE A 172 21.05 -4.29 13.80
N SER A 173 21.57 -5.41 14.30
CA SER A 173 22.01 -6.53 13.48
C SER A 173 21.30 -7.79 13.93
N LEU A 174 20.98 -8.68 12.99
CA LEU A 174 20.31 -9.93 13.29
C LEU A 174 21.34 -11.03 13.56
N ASP A 175 21.06 -11.89 14.53
CA ASP A 175 21.93 -13.04 14.83
C ASP A 175 21.93 -14.03 13.65
N GLU A 176 23.08 -14.59 13.30
CA GLU A 176 23.20 -15.49 12.13
C GLU A 176 22.31 -16.74 12.24
N LYS A 177 22.07 -17.24 13.45
CA LYS A 177 21.42 -18.56 13.69
C LYS A 177 20.21 -18.52 14.64
N GLY A 178 19.62 -17.36 14.93
CA GLY A 178 18.45 -17.24 15.80
C GLY A 178 17.54 -16.06 15.47
N PRO A 179 16.34 -15.97 16.10
CA PRO A 179 15.43 -14.83 15.96
C PRO A 179 15.92 -13.58 16.71
N GLY A 180 17.06 -13.67 17.38
CA GLY A 180 17.67 -12.59 18.14
C GLY A 180 18.28 -11.51 17.27
N TRP A 181 18.48 -10.36 17.89
CA TRP A 181 19.12 -9.19 17.33
C TRP A 181 20.00 -8.57 18.39
N THR A 182 21.03 -7.85 17.95
CA THR A 182 21.98 -7.13 18.81
C THR A 182 22.13 -5.69 18.32
N ILE A 183 22.55 -4.83 19.24
CA ILE A 183 22.83 -3.42 18.92
C ILE A 183 24.28 -3.31 18.48
N THR A 184 24.51 -2.59 17.38
CA THR A 184 25.83 -2.44 16.77
C THR A 184 26.23 -0.97 16.64
N LYS A 185 27.52 -0.73 16.37
CA LYS A 185 28.07 0.60 16.11
C LYS A 185 28.56 0.73 14.68
N GLY A 186 28.37 1.93 14.12
CA GLY A 186 29.06 2.37 12.90
C GLY A 186 28.45 1.87 11.60
N LYS A 187 28.48 0.56 11.33
CA LYS A 187 27.97 0.00 10.06
C LYS A 187 26.44 -0.07 10.08
N ASP A 188 25.81 0.34 8.99
CA ASP A 188 24.34 0.34 8.79
C ASP A 188 23.58 0.97 9.98
N PRO A 189 23.88 2.22 10.35
CA PRO A 189 23.27 2.86 11.50
C PRO A 189 21.78 3.11 11.23
N TRP A 190 20.96 2.90 12.24
CA TRP A 190 19.54 3.25 12.25
C TRP A 190 19.32 4.61 12.91
N ILE A 191 20.24 5.04 13.79
CA ILE A 191 20.29 6.39 14.34
C ILE A 191 21.69 6.98 14.19
N ARG A 192 21.75 8.28 13.96
CA ARG A 192 22.98 9.07 13.95
C ARG A 192 22.74 10.36 14.72
N ILE A 193 23.60 10.63 15.70
CA ILE A 193 23.62 11.86 16.48
C ILE A 193 24.97 12.52 16.25
N THR A 194 24.99 13.61 15.49
CA THR A 194 26.23 14.31 15.13
C THR A 194 26.65 15.31 16.20
N THR A 195 27.92 15.73 16.19
CA THR A 195 28.48 16.68 17.16
C THR A 195 27.83 18.07 17.15
N ASP A 196 27.17 18.44 16.05
CA ASP A 196 26.36 19.67 15.93
C ASP A 196 24.92 19.51 16.44
N GLY A 197 24.56 18.34 16.98
CA GLY A 197 23.26 18.08 17.61
C GLY A 197 22.16 17.64 16.65
N ARG A 198 22.46 17.35 15.37
CA ARG A 198 21.47 16.75 14.46
C ARG A 198 21.23 15.28 14.83
N ILE A 199 19.97 14.89 14.86
CA ILE A 199 19.51 13.52 15.09
C ILE A 199 18.86 13.04 13.81
N THR A 200 19.42 12.01 13.19
CA THR A 200 18.88 11.38 11.99
C THR A 200 18.45 9.96 12.31
N VAL A 201 17.23 9.61 11.92
CA VAL A 201 16.71 8.24 11.93
C VAL A 201 16.70 7.71 10.51
N ILE A 202 17.46 6.64 10.29
CA ILE A 202 17.55 5.94 9.02
C ILE A 202 16.50 4.83 9.01
N VAL A 203 15.50 4.96 8.13
CA VAL A 203 14.31 4.10 8.06
C VAL A 203 14.56 2.96 7.06
N PRO A 204 14.58 1.69 7.51
CA PRO A 204 14.86 0.53 6.66
C PRO A 204 13.61 -0.02 5.94
N LYS A 205 12.54 0.76 5.89
CA LYS A 205 11.23 0.41 5.35
C LYS A 205 10.82 1.38 4.26
N SER A 206 9.95 0.94 3.36
CA SER A 206 9.44 1.75 2.25
C SER A 206 8.24 2.56 2.73
N GLU A 207 8.15 3.85 2.39
CA GLU A 207 6.99 4.68 2.71
C GLU A 207 6.01 4.74 1.53
N MET A 208 4.82 4.15 1.70
CA MET A 208 3.75 4.11 0.69
C MET A 208 2.41 4.63 1.22
N GLY A 209 2.42 5.33 2.36
CA GLY A 209 1.27 5.94 3.01
C GLY A 209 0.92 5.40 4.40
N GLN A 210 1.64 4.38 4.86
CA GLN A 210 1.46 3.73 6.14
C GLN A 210 2.27 4.35 7.29
N GLY A 211 3.02 5.42 7.01
CA GLY A 211 3.58 6.29 8.04
C GLY A 211 4.77 5.71 8.79
N VAL A 212 5.58 4.88 8.13
CA VAL A 212 6.82 4.33 8.69
C VAL A 212 7.89 5.40 8.83
N SER A 213 7.90 6.39 7.95
CA SER A 213 8.79 7.55 8.04
C SER A 213 8.47 8.43 9.26
N THR A 214 7.31 8.27 9.89
CA THR A 214 6.93 8.99 11.11
C THR A 214 7.00 8.09 12.34
N SER A 215 6.42 6.88 12.26
CA SER A 215 6.26 6.01 13.44
C SER A 215 7.60 5.47 13.96
N ILE A 216 8.55 5.11 13.09
CA ILE A 216 9.87 4.64 13.53
C ILE A 216 10.64 5.79 14.21
N PRO A 217 10.77 6.98 13.59
CA PRO A 217 11.43 8.10 14.26
C PRO A 217 10.72 8.58 15.53
N MET A 218 9.40 8.46 15.62
CA MET A 218 8.65 8.78 16.84
C MET A 218 9.01 7.85 17.99
N ILE A 219 9.14 6.54 17.74
CA ILE A 219 9.63 5.57 18.73
C ILE A 219 11.05 5.95 19.20
N VAL A 220 11.91 6.33 18.25
CA VAL A 220 13.28 6.79 18.58
C VAL A 220 13.24 8.06 19.42
N ALA A 221 12.47 9.06 19.02
CA ALA A 221 12.40 10.34 19.73
C ALA A 221 11.91 10.18 21.17
N GLU A 222 10.84 9.40 21.33
CA GLU A 222 10.28 9.04 22.63
C GLU A 222 11.33 8.42 23.54
N GLU A 223 11.91 7.28 23.12
CA GLU A 223 12.87 6.56 23.95
C GLU A 223 14.19 7.32 24.12
N LEU A 224 14.65 8.09 23.15
CA LEU A 224 15.88 8.85 23.26
C LEU A 224 15.73 10.06 24.19
N GLY A 225 14.52 10.60 24.36
CA GLY A 225 14.28 11.90 24.99
C GLY A 225 14.66 13.06 24.05
N ALA A 226 14.43 12.87 22.75
CA ALA A 226 14.71 13.87 21.73
C ALA A 226 13.49 14.76 21.46
N GLN A 227 13.74 16.02 21.16
CA GLN A 227 12.73 16.96 20.69
C GLN A 227 12.30 16.59 19.25
N TRP A 228 10.98 16.51 19.00
CA TRP A 228 10.43 16.02 17.72
C TRP A 228 10.89 16.82 16.50
N ASP A 229 10.94 18.14 16.61
CA ASP A 229 11.40 19.08 15.57
C ASP A 229 12.90 18.95 15.21
N LYS A 230 13.69 18.22 16.01
CA LYS A 230 15.12 17.95 15.75
C LYS A 230 15.37 16.64 15.00
N ILE A 231 14.33 15.84 14.78
CA ILE A 231 14.43 14.54 14.13
C ILE A 231 14.44 14.72 12.61
N ASN A 232 15.50 14.22 11.97
CA ASN A 232 15.61 14.08 10.52
C ASN A 232 15.36 12.63 10.14
N VAL A 233 14.84 12.41 8.94
CA VAL A 233 14.51 11.08 8.43
C VAL A 233 15.19 10.85 7.10
N GLU A 234 15.84 9.69 6.98
CA GLU A 234 16.45 9.21 5.74
C GLU A 234 15.94 7.80 5.45
N PHE A 235 15.80 7.43 4.18
CA PHE A 235 15.60 6.01 3.83
C PHE A 235 16.95 5.28 3.80
N ALA A 236 16.98 4.09 4.38
CA ALA A 236 18.15 3.23 4.30
C ALA A 236 18.41 2.80 2.85
N LEU A 237 19.69 2.72 2.48
CA LEU A 237 20.10 1.91 1.34
C LEU A 237 19.84 0.42 1.61
N ALA A 238 19.88 -0.41 0.55
CA ALA A 238 19.85 -1.85 0.74
C ALA A 238 21.09 -2.34 1.52
N GLY A 239 20.89 -3.06 2.62
CA GLY A 239 21.99 -3.56 3.45
C GLY A 239 21.56 -4.62 4.47
N ASP A 240 22.49 -5.47 4.88
CA ASP A 240 22.21 -6.58 5.79
C ASP A 240 21.84 -6.10 7.20
N GLY A 241 22.37 -4.95 7.66
CA GLY A 241 21.99 -4.33 8.93
C GLY A 241 20.56 -3.74 8.96
N TYR A 242 19.84 -3.75 7.84
CA TYR A 242 18.48 -3.20 7.72
C TYR A 242 17.41 -4.29 7.56
N LYS A 243 17.77 -5.56 7.74
CA LYS A 243 16.84 -6.68 7.63
C LYS A 243 15.81 -6.66 8.76
N ASP A 244 14.56 -6.91 8.39
CA ASP A 244 13.48 -7.10 9.35
C ASP A 244 13.72 -8.36 10.20
N PRO A 245 13.57 -8.32 11.53
CA PRO A 245 13.81 -9.49 12.39
C PRO A 245 12.91 -10.70 12.08
N MET A 246 11.67 -10.47 11.64
CA MET A 246 10.69 -11.52 11.35
C MET A 246 10.83 -12.07 9.93
N PHE A 247 11.10 -11.21 8.93
CA PHE A 247 11.31 -11.67 7.54
C PHE A 247 12.76 -12.05 7.22
N ARG A 248 13.72 -11.64 8.05
CA ARG A 248 15.16 -11.80 7.79
C ARG A 248 15.59 -11.17 6.46
N SER A 249 14.86 -10.15 6.02
CA SER A 249 14.99 -9.45 4.74
C SER A 249 14.64 -7.97 4.92
N GLN A 250 15.35 -7.07 4.26
CA GLN A 250 14.95 -5.66 4.18
C GLN A 250 13.81 -5.56 3.16
N MET A 251 12.59 -5.50 3.69
CA MET A 251 11.36 -5.41 2.92
C MET A 251 10.22 -4.81 3.75
N THR A 252 9.17 -4.38 3.06
CA THR A 252 7.91 -3.90 3.64
C THR A 252 6.72 -4.71 3.12
N GLY A 253 6.11 -5.52 3.99
CA GLY A 253 4.96 -6.39 3.71
C GLY A 253 4.48 -7.12 4.97
N GLY A 254 3.43 -7.95 4.88
CA GLY A 254 2.89 -8.80 5.96
C GLY A 254 2.55 -8.07 7.27
N SER A 255 2.30 -6.77 7.16
CA SER A 255 2.08 -5.81 8.25
C SER A 255 3.09 -5.93 9.38
N THR A 256 4.37 -6.08 9.00
CA THR A 256 5.45 -6.41 9.94
C THR A 256 6.08 -5.22 10.63
N THR A 257 6.12 -4.03 10.01
CA THR A 257 6.99 -2.93 10.47
C THR A 257 6.92 -2.64 11.98
N ILE A 258 5.78 -2.21 12.53
CA ILE A 258 5.70 -1.93 13.97
C ILE A 258 5.73 -3.23 14.78
N ARG A 259 5.08 -4.29 14.27
CA ARG A 259 5.02 -5.62 14.92
C ARG A 259 6.41 -6.22 15.17
N SER A 260 7.36 -6.05 14.27
CA SER A 260 8.74 -6.56 14.39
C SER A 260 9.71 -5.54 14.98
N LEU A 261 9.51 -4.23 14.76
CA LEU A 261 10.50 -3.22 15.08
C LEU A 261 10.24 -2.42 16.35
N LEU A 262 9.03 -2.43 16.92
CA LEU A 262 8.73 -1.63 18.11
C LEU A 262 9.73 -1.89 19.23
N PHE A 263 9.89 -3.15 19.65
CA PHE A 263 10.79 -3.47 20.75
C PHE A 263 12.29 -3.27 20.40
N PRO A 264 12.81 -3.76 19.25
CA PRO A 264 14.20 -3.52 18.87
C PRO A 264 14.58 -2.03 18.77
N VAL A 265 13.72 -1.22 18.13
CA VAL A 265 13.97 0.23 17.97
C VAL A 265 13.94 0.94 19.31
N ARG A 266 13.00 0.57 20.20
CA ARG A 266 12.97 1.13 21.56
C ARG A 266 14.26 0.84 22.34
N LYS A 267 14.73 -0.41 22.31
CA LYS A 267 15.97 -0.81 22.99
C LYS A 267 17.20 -0.10 22.42
N MET A 268 17.29 0.04 21.10
CA MET A 268 18.35 0.81 20.45
C MET A 268 18.34 2.29 20.89
N ALA A 269 17.17 2.95 20.89
CA ALA A 269 17.06 4.34 21.31
C ALA A 269 17.38 4.52 22.81
N ALA A 270 16.93 3.60 23.66
CA ALA A 270 17.28 3.59 25.09
C ALA A 270 18.78 3.39 25.32
N THR A 271 19.45 2.59 24.48
CA THR A 271 20.92 2.43 24.51
C THR A 271 21.63 3.74 24.24
N ALA A 272 21.23 4.45 23.18
CA ALA A 272 21.79 5.77 22.89
C ALA A 272 21.55 6.75 24.04
N ARG A 273 20.33 6.77 24.60
CA ARG A 273 19.99 7.59 25.77
C ARG A 273 20.94 7.32 26.93
N GLU A 274 21.14 6.06 27.28
CA GLU A 274 22.01 5.66 28.40
C GLU A 274 23.48 6.02 28.13
N MET A 275 23.98 5.82 26.91
CA MET A 275 25.34 6.22 26.54
C MET A 275 25.55 7.74 26.62
N LEU A 276 24.55 8.54 26.24
CA LEU A 276 24.57 10.00 26.38
C LEU A 276 24.55 10.42 27.86
N VAL A 277 23.69 9.79 28.67
CA VAL A 277 23.61 10.01 30.13
C VAL A 277 24.94 9.68 30.81
N LYS A 278 25.55 8.53 30.48
CA LYS A 278 26.88 8.12 30.96
C LYS A 278 27.96 9.12 30.58
N ALA A 279 27.96 9.60 29.33
CA ALA A 279 28.92 10.61 28.89
C ALA A 279 28.77 11.93 29.68
N ALA A 280 27.53 12.37 29.93
CA ALA A 280 27.25 13.57 30.72
C ALA A 280 27.66 13.41 32.18
N ALA A 281 27.26 12.31 32.83
CA ALA A 281 27.59 11.98 34.21
C ALA A 281 29.12 11.95 34.43
N LYS A 282 29.86 11.31 33.50
CA LYS A 282 31.33 11.29 33.49
C LYS A 282 31.93 12.70 33.36
N LYS A 283 31.42 13.50 32.42
CA LYS A 283 31.89 14.89 32.19
C LYS A 283 31.64 15.80 33.41
N TRP A 284 30.59 15.50 34.17
CA TRP A 284 30.16 16.26 35.34
C TRP A 284 30.65 15.71 36.67
N SER A 285 31.22 14.50 36.69
CA SER A 285 31.61 13.75 37.88
C SER A 285 30.47 13.60 38.90
N VAL A 286 29.30 13.17 38.42
CA VAL A 286 28.07 12.94 39.22
C VAL A 286 27.50 11.54 38.94
N PRO A 287 26.62 11.00 39.82
CA PRO A 287 25.91 9.76 39.55
C PRO A 287 25.03 9.84 38.29
N GLU A 288 24.96 8.75 37.52
CA GLU A 288 24.08 8.63 36.35
C GLU A 288 22.59 8.83 36.71
N SER A 289 22.19 8.41 37.91
CA SER A 289 20.83 8.60 38.44
C SER A 289 20.43 10.07 38.64
N GLU A 290 21.38 10.99 38.64
CA GLU A 290 21.14 12.45 38.70
C GLU A 290 21.07 13.09 37.30
N CYS A 291 21.16 12.31 36.22
CA CYS A 291 21.18 12.81 34.85
C CYS A 291 19.96 12.31 34.05
N ILE A 292 19.18 13.24 33.51
CA ILE A 292 17.93 12.95 32.79
C ILE A 292 18.07 13.41 31.35
N ALA A 293 17.75 12.54 30.39
CA ALA A 293 17.69 12.90 28.97
C ALA A 293 16.28 13.40 28.61
N SER A 294 16.19 14.63 28.11
CA SER A 294 14.95 15.27 27.66
C SER A 294 15.27 16.44 26.72
N GLU A 295 14.35 16.77 25.81
CA GLU A 295 14.48 17.87 24.85
C GLU A 295 15.84 17.90 24.10
N SER A 296 16.30 16.74 23.65
CA SER A 296 17.59 16.58 22.95
C SER A 296 18.82 16.99 23.77
N LYS A 297 18.72 16.95 25.10
CA LYS A 297 19.78 17.29 26.07
C LYS A 297 19.83 16.26 27.20
N VAL A 298 20.96 16.20 27.89
CA VAL A 298 21.02 15.61 29.24
C VAL A 298 21.07 16.75 30.25
N VAL A 299 20.24 16.67 31.28
CA VAL A 299 20.08 17.66 32.36
C VAL A 299 20.46 17.02 33.69
N HIS A 300 21.29 17.69 34.47
CA HIS A 300 21.59 17.30 35.84
C HIS A 300 20.46 17.76 36.78
N SER A 301 19.75 16.84 37.42
CA SER A 301 18.53 17.13 38.19
C SER A 301 18.76 18.07 39.37
N THR A 302 19.92 17.96 40.04
CA THR A 302 20.21 18.75 41.26
C THR A 302 20.66 20.18 40.94
N SER A 303 21.44 20.39 39.87
CA SER A 303 22.05 21.69 39.58
C SER A 303 21.52 22.38 38.32
N ALA A 304 20.58 21.75 37.60
CA ALA A 304 19.97 22.23 36.36
C ALA A 304 20.95 22.54 35.20
N ARG A 305 22.22 22.14 35.29
CA ARG A 305 23.16 22.25 34.16
C ARG A 305 22.79 21.24 33.08
N SER A 306 22.96 21.59 31.82
CA SER A 306 22.61 20.74 30.69
C SER A 306 23.71 20.69 29.64
N LEU A 307 23.80 19.57 28.91
CA LEU A 307 24.61 19.40 27.71
C LEU A 307 23.71 18.84 26.60
N SER A 308 23.82 19.36 25.39
CA SER A 308 23.09 18.82 24.24
C SER A 308 23.59 17.42 23.88
N PHE A 309 22.75 16.64 23.19
CA PHE A 309 23.18 15.34 22.66
C PHE A 309 24.37 15.48 21.71
N GLY A 310 24.48 16.58 20.96
CA GLY A 310 25.62 16.86 20.10
C GLY A 310 26.94 17.03 20.86
N GLU A 311 26.92 17.78 21.97
CA GLU A 311 28.11 17.96 22.83
C GLU A 311 28.57 16.67 23.52
N LEU A 312 27.71 15.66 23.57
CA LEU A 312 27.95 14.37 24.23
C LEU A 312 28.26 13.26 23.23
N SER A 313 27.84 13.38 21.97
CA SER A 313 27.82 12.29 20.98
C SER A 313 29.20 11.68 20.71
N ALA A 314 30.24 12.51 20.64
CA ALA A 314 31.62 12.05 20.41
C ALA A 314 32.23 11.29 21.59
N GLU A 315 31.83 11.60 22.83
CA GLU A 315 32.26 10.85 24.01
C GLU A 315 31.40 9.59 24.20
N ALA A 316 30.09 9.71 23.99
CA ALA A 316 29.16 8.59 24.03
C ALA A 316 29.57 7.50 23.01
N SER A 317 29.99 7.87 21.79
CA SER A 317 30.41 6.91 20.76
C SER A 317 31.60 6.03 21.17
N LYS A 318 32.40 6.44 22.17
CA LYS A 318 33.54 5.69 22.70
C LYS A 318 33.18 4.72 23.84
N LEU A 319 31.99 4.84 24.43
CA LEU A 319 31.54 3.98 25.54
C LEU A 319 31.14 2.58 25.07
N GLU A 320 31.27 1.54 25.88
CA GLU A 320 30.70 0.23 25.53
C GLU A 320 29.16 0.29 25.43
N ILE A 321 28.58 -0.62 24.64
CA ILE A 321 27.12 -0.76 24.53
C ILE A 321 26.62 -1.37 25.84
N PRO A 322 25.67 -0.74 26.56
CA PRO A 322 25.04 -1.32 27.73
C PRO A 322 24.34 -2.65 27.43
N ASP A 323 24.42 -3.62 28.36
CA ASP A 323 23.82 -4.95 28.19
C ASP A 323 22.29 -4.94 28.22
N ASP A 324 21.68 -4.19 29.15
CA ASP A 324 20.22 -4.11 29.30
C ASP A 324 19.73 -2.68 29.57
N PRO A 325 19.64 -1.83 28.52
CA PRO A 325 19.16 -0.47 28.67
C PRO A 325 17.70 -0.46 29.11
N GLN A 326 17.40 0.31 30.15
CA GLN A 326 16.04 0.42 30.67
C GLN A 326 15.13 1.14 29.66
N LEU A 327 13.90 0.67 29.47
CA LEU A 327 12.95 1.34 28.58
C LEU A 327 12.12 2.38 29.34
N LYS A 328 11.66 3.43 28.65
CA LYS A 328 10.63 4.31 29.21
C LYS A 328 9.34 3.53 29.49
N GLN A 329 8.61 3.96 30.52
CA GLN A 329 7.31 3.37 30.87
C GLN A 329 6.21 4.06 30.06
N LYS A 330 5.12 3.33 29.75
CA LYS A 330 4.00 3.84 28.93
C LYS A 330 3.42 5.15 29.48
N ASP A 331 3.27 5.25 30.80
CA ASP A 331 2.74 6.45 31.47
C ASP A 331 3.64 7.69 31.36
N SER A 332 4.88 7.53 30.85
CA SER A 332 5.83 8.62 30.63
C SER A 332 5.98 9.02 29.15
N TYR A 333 5.20 8.43 28.24
CA TYR A 333 5.30 8.77 26.83
C TYR A 333 4.72 10.15 26.53
N GLU A 334 5.45 10.93 25.74
CA GLU A 334 5.06 12.25 25.24
C GLU A 334 4.58 12.19 23.78
N PHE A 335 5.07 11.22 23.00
CA PHE A 335 4.81 11.05 21.57
C PHE A 335 4.13 9.72 21.23
N MET A 336 4.62 8.59 21.75
CA MET A 336 3.97 7.29 21.48
C MET A 336 2.57 7.27 22.10
N GLY A 337 1.58 6.76 21.37
CA GLY A 337 0.16 6.82 21.75
C GLY A 337 -0.51 8.17 21.44
N HIS A 338 0.25 9.17 20.98
CA HIS A 338 -0.22 10.52 20.68
C HIS A 338 -0.14 10.83 19.19
N GLY A 339 -0.87 11.86 18.75
CA GLY A 339 -0.92 12.30 17.36
C GLY A 339 0.12 13.37 17.05
N VAL A 340 1.40 13.01 16.99
CA VAL A 340 2.43 13.94 16.45
C VAL A 340 2.18 14.19 14.97
N GLN A 341 2.60 15.34 14.46
CA GLN A 341 2.49 15.61 13.04
C GLN A 341 3.48 14.75 12.25
N ARG A 342 3.00 14.17 11.16
CA ARG A 342 3.76 13.35 10.23
C ARG A 342 4.80 14.17 9.47
N VAL A 343 6.02 13.66 9.47
CA VAL A 343 7.18 14.33 8.87
C VAL A 343 7.09 14.39 7.34
N ASP A 344 6.35 13.48 6.71
CA ASP A 344 6.28 13.33 5.26
C ASP A 344 5.16 14.16 4.61
N VAL A 345 4.27 14.77 5.39
CA VAL A 345 3.10 15.51 4.87
C VAL A 345 3.52 16.78 4.15
N CYS A 346 4.48 17.53 4.69
CA CYS A 346 4.91 18.82 4.12
C CYS A 346 5.41 18.68 2.67
N GLU A 347 6.27 17.69 2.44
CA GLU A 347 6.82 17.42 1.11
C GLU A 347 5.74 16.95 0.12
N LYS A 348 4.78 16.14 0.59
CA LYS A 348 3.68 15.62 -0.24
C LYS A 348 2.67 16.70 -0.62
N VAL A 349 2.31 17.59 0.30
CA VAL A 349 1.39 18.71 0.06
C VAL A 349 1.97 19.74 -0.91
N ASN A 350 3.29 19.90 -0.91
CA ASN A 350 3.99 20.86 -1.75
C ASN A 350 4.53 20.29 -3.07
N GLY A 351 4.25 19.01 -3.38
CA GLY A 351 4.75 18.36 -4.59
C GLY A 351 6.27 18.13 -4.61
N LYS A 352 6.94 18.20 -3.46
CA LYS A 352 8.40 18.04 -3.31
C LYS A 352 8.83 16.60 -3.03
N ALA A 353 7.90 15.73 -2.61
CA ALA A 353 8.19 14.32 -2.38
C ALA A 353 8.66 13.63 -3.68
N ILE A 354 9.80 12.96 -3.62
CA ILE A 354 10.43 12.26 -4.75
C ILE A 354 9.92 10.82 -4.83
N PHE A 355 9.11 10.54 -5.84
CA PHE A 355 8.65 9.20 -6.18
C PHE A 355 9.55 8.54 -7.23
N GLY A 356 9.27 7.28 -7.59
CA GLY A 356 10.06 6.54 -8.57
C GLY A 356 10.10 7.23 -9.93
N LEU A 357 8.97 7.80 -10.36
CA LEU A 357 8.88 8.56 -11.60
C LEU A 357 9.60 9.92 -11.55
N ASP A 358 9.91 10.43 -10.36
CA ASP A 358 10.55 11.74 -10.20
C ASP A 358 12.09 11.63 -10.12
N ALA A 359 12.63 10.42 -10.02
CA ALA A 359 14.06 10.18 -10.06
C ALA A 359 14.66 10.67 -11.38
N SER A 360 15.80 11.36 -11.29
CA SER A 360 16.53 11.90 -12.42
C SER A 360 18.04 11.86 -12.18
N LEU A 361 18.79 11.76 -13.29
CA LEU A 361 20.24 11.88 -13.33
C LEU A 361 20.66 12.59 -14.61
N ASP A 362 21.74 13.36 -14.55
CA ASP A 362 22.30 14.00 -15.73
C ASP A 362 22.73 12.96 -16.77
N GLY A 363 22.35 13.23 -18.03
CA GLY A 363 22.66 12.34 -19.16
C GLY A 363 21.91 11.01 -19.16
N MET A 364 20.84 10.87 -18.36
CA MET A 364 19.97 9.70 -18.41
C MET A 364 19.23 9.60 -19.76
N LEU A 365 18.92 8.38 -20.16
CA LEU A 365 18.03 8.07 -21.28
C LEU A 365 16.74 7.44 -20.75
N TYR A 366 15.68 7.56 -21.53
CA TYR A 366 14.38 6.93 -21.26
C TYR A 366 14.27 5.61 -21.99
N ALA A 367 13.65 4.63 -21.35
CA ALA A 367 13.36 3.34 -21.96
C ALA A 367 11.86 3.04 -21.94
N SER A 368 11.42 2.31 -22.95
CA SER A 368 10.10 1.67 -23.04
C SER A 368 10.24 0.31 -23.72
N ILE A 369 9.36 -0.64 -23.44
CA ILE A 369 9.50 -2.03 -23.90
C ILE A 369 8.20 -2.46 -24.60
N VAL A 370 8.28 -2.89 -25.87
CA VAL A 370 7.16 -3.60 -26.48
C VAL A 370 7.10 -5.01 -25.89
N ARG A 371 6.00 -5.33 -25.21
CA ARG A 371 5.80 -6.60 -24.51
C ARG A 371 4.94 -7.59 -25.32
N PRO A 372 4.99 -8.89 -25.00
CA PRO A 372 4.19 -9.90 -25.67
C PRO A 372 2.68 -9.56 -25.69
N PRO A 373 1.97 -9.77 -26.80
CA PRO A 373 0.55 -9.43 -26.91
C PRO A 373 -0.36 -10.46 -26.23
N VAL A 374 0.13 -11.68 -26.02
CA VAL A 374 -0.59 -12.81 -25.40
C VAL A 374 0.34 -13.57 -24.45
N PHE A 375 -0.24 -14.31 -23.50
CA PHE A 375 0.55 -15.03 -22.50
C PHE A 375 1.46 -16.10 -23.11
N GLY A 376 2.67 -16.21 -22.58
CA GLY A 376 3.68 -17.16 -23.02
C GLY A 376 4.35 -16.83 -24.37
N ALA A 377 3.93 -15.78 -25.07
CA ALA A 377 4.55 -15.41 -26.35
C ALA A 377 5.93 -14.79 -26.12
N LYS A 378 6.87 -15.10 -27.01
CA LYS A 378 8.23 -14.54 -27.04
C LYS A 378 8.48 -13.86 -28.39
N PRO A 379 9.32 -12.82 -28.45
CA PRO A 379 9.68 -12.20 -29.72
C PRO A 379 10.51 -13.19 -30.56
N LEU A 380 10.10 -13.45 -31.80
CA LEU A 380 10.82 -14.31 -32.75
C LEU A 380 11.78 -13.50 -33.62
N SER A 381 11.32 -12.34 -34.09
CA SER A 381 12.09 -11.39 -34.88
C SER A 381 11.49 -9.99 -34.79
N TYR A 382 12.25 -8.96 -35.11
CA TYR A 382 11.78 -7.58 -35.15
C TYR A 382 12.41 -6.79 -36.30
N ASP A 383 11.69 -5.79 -36.80
CA ASP A 383 12.18 -4.77 -37.75
C ASP A 383 12.24 -3.42 -37.05
N SER A 384 13.47 -2.94 -36.83
CA SER A 384 13.77 -1.71 -36.08
C SER A 384 13.81 -0.45 -36.93
N LYS A 385 13.80 -0.54 -38.27
CA LYS A 385 14.15 0.60 -39.14
C LYS A 385 13.32 1.87 -38.89
N ASN A 386 12.02 1.71 -38.68
CA ASN A 386 11.13 2.84 -38.41
C ASN A 386 11.41 3.47 -37.03
N ALA A 387 11.70 2.65 -36.02
CA ALA A 387 12.02 3.12 -34.70
C ALA A 387 13.39 3.83 -34.67
N GLU A 388 14.38 3.32 -35.42
CA GLU A 388 15.70 3.95 -35.59
C GLU A 388 15.62 5.32 -36.27
N SER A 389 14.60 5.53 -37.13
CA SER A 389 14.39 6.81 -37.81
C SER A 389 13.77 7.91 -36.93
N ILE A 390 13.25 7.56 -35.75
CA ILE A 390 12.68 8.53 -34.82
C ILE A 390 13.83 9.33 -34.18
N PRO A 391 13.88 10.66 -34.32
CA PRO A 391 14.89 11.48 -33.68
C PRO A 391 14.94 11.25 -32.17
N GLY A 392 16.15 11.09 -31.63
CA GLY A 392 16.38 10.84 -30.21
C GLY A 392 16.41 9.36 -29.81
N VAL A 393 15.93 8.43 -30.65
CA VAL A 393 16.13 6.99 -30.41
C VAL A 393 17.61 6.64 -30.55
N LYS A 394 18.16 5.95 -29.55
CA LYS A 394 19.60 5.60 -29.46
C LYS A 394 19.86 4.10 -29.53
N TYR A 395 19.00 3.31 -28.90
CA TYR A 395 19.18 1.87 -28.85
C TYR A 395 17.84 1.16 -29.03
N ILE A 396 17.89 0.05 -29.75
CA ILE A 396 16.79 -0.93 -29.83
C ILE A 396 17.39 -2.27 -29.45
N LEU A 397 16.98 -2.80 -28.31
CA LEU A 397 17.64 -3.90 -27.66
C LEU A 397 16.64 -5.04 -27.40
N PRO A 398 16.89 -6.27 -27.90
CA PRO A 398 16.07 -7.40 -27.53
C PRO A 398 16.25 -7.68 -26.03
N MET A 399 15.13 -7.97 -25.36
CA MET A 399 15.02 -8.34 -23.96
C MET A 399 14.43 -9.76 -23.87
N GLU A 400 14.46 -10.38 -22.69
CA GLU A 400 13.85 -11.69 -22.50
C GLU A 400 12.35 -11.70 -22.87
N ASN A 401 11.61 -10.68 -22.44
CA ASN A 401 10.17 -10.55 -22.61
C ASN A 401 9.79 -9.28 -23.41
N GLY A 402 10.47 -9.05 -24.53
CA GLY A 402 10.11 -7.95 -25.43
C GLY A 402 11.29 -7.33 -26.15
N ILE A 403 11.07 -6.18 -26.77
CA ILE A 403 12.12 -5.36 -27.38
C ILE A 403 12.07 -3.96 -26.76
N ALA A 404 13.18 -3.53 -26.19
CA ALA A 404 13.32 -2.21 -25.58
C ALA A 404 13.70 -1.17 -26.63
N VAL A 405 13.11 0.02 -26.52
CA VAL A 405 13.50 1.23 -27.23
C VAL A 405 14.02 2.21 -26.18
N VAL A 406 15.25 2.69 -26.37
CA VAL A 406 15.93 3.63 -25.48
C VAL A 406 16.21 4.92 -26.25
N ALA A 407 15.82 6.06 -25.69
CA ALA A 407 15.87 7.36 -26.35
C ALA A 407 16.23 8.51 -25.39
N GLU A 408 16.57 9.68 -25.96
CA GLU A 408 16.88 10.91 -25.21
C GLU A 408 15.67 11.50 -24.48
N SER A 409 14.45 11.18 -24.92
CA SER A 409 13.21 11.64 -24.31
C SER A 409 12.20 10.50 -24.22
N ILE A 410 11.22 10.62 -23.33
CA ILE A 410 10.17 9.61 -23.18
C ILE A 410 9.25 9.56 -24.41
N GLU A 411 9.00 10.71 -25.03
CA GLU A 411 8.20 10.83 -26.25
C GLU A 411 8.85 10.04 -27.39
N ALA A 412 10.17 10.21 -27.59
CA ALA A 412 10.91 9.45 -28.60
C ALA A 412 10.95 7.95 -28.29
N ALA A 413 11.09 7.56 -27.01
CA ALA A 413 11.05 6.16 -26.61
C ALA A 413 9.68 5.51 -26.91
N TRP A 414 8.58 6.21 -26.64
CA TRP A 414 7.22 5.72 -26.91
C TRP A 414 6.88 5.73 -28.39
N GLN A 415 7.23 6.79 -29.13
CA GLN A 415 7.06 6.82 -30.58
C GLN A 415 7.83 5.69 -31.26
N GLY A 416 9.09 5.46 -30.85
CA GLY A 416 9.89 4.35 -31.35
C GLY A 416 9.29 2.98 -31.00
N ARG A 417 8.75 2.81 -29.78
CA ARG A 417 8.02 1.61 -29.37
C ARG A 417 6.81 1.36 -30.29
N ASP A 418 6.01 2.38 -30.54
CA ASP A 418 4.72 2.26 -31.22
C ASP A 418 4.87 1.92 -32.72
N VAL A 419 5.99 2.28 -33.35
CA VAL A 419 6.28 1.96 -34.75
C VAL A 419 7.08 0.67 -34.95
N LEU A 420 7.52 0.03 -33.87
CA LEU A 420 8.33 -1.18 -33.91
C LEU A 420 7.48 -2.37 -34.35
N LYS A 421 7.95 -3.11 -35.37
CA LYS A 421 7.27 -4.30 -35.87
C LYS A 421 7.94 -5.55 -35.31
N ILE A 422 7.17 -6.37 -34.58
CA ILE A 422 7.66 -7.59 -33.96
C ILE A 422 6.81 -8.77 -34.43
N THR A 423 7.49 -9.84 -34.82
CA THR A 423 6.87 -11.15 -35.03
C THR A 423 6.90 -11.90 -33.71
N TRP A 424 5.73 -12.23 -33.17
CA TRP A 424 5.58 -12.95 -31.91
C TRP A 424 5.35 -14.44 -32.15
N GLY A 425 5.81 -15.26 -31.21
CA GLY A 425 5.40 -16.67 -31.13
C GLY A 425 3.93 -16.81 -30.73
N GLU A 426 3.38 -18.02 -30.89
CA GLU A 426 1.95 -18.31 -30.66
C GLU A 426 1.51 -18.17 -29.19
N GLY A 427 2.46 -18.25 -28.25
CA GLY A 427 2.19 -18.20 -26.81
C GLY A 427 1.89 -19.56 -26.19
N SER A 428 1.38 -19.57 -24.95
CA SER A 428 0.97 -20.81 -24.28
C SER A 428 -0.33 -21.37 -24.89
N ASN A 429 -0.46 -22.71 -24.91
CA ASN A 429 -1.65 -23.40 -25.42
C ASN A 429 -2.85 -23.24 -24.48
N SER A 430 -3.66 -22.19 -24.68
CA SER A 430 -5.03 -22.09 -24.15
C SER A 430 -5.71 -20.80 -24.64
N GLN A 431 -6.96 -20.90 -25.10
CA GLN A 431 -7.79 -19.73 -25.46
C GLN A 431 -8.45 -19.12 -24.21
N TRP A 432 -7.66 -18.76 -23.20
CA TRP A 432 -8.19 -18.27 -21.93
C TRP A 432 -9.10 -17.05 -22.10
N ASN A 433 -10.21 -17.06 -21.37
CA ASN A 433 -11.15 -15.97 -21.17
C ASN A 433 -11.77 -16.10 -19.76
N ASP A 434 -12.54 -15.09 -19.35
CA ASP A 434 -13.17 -15.04 -18.03
C ASP A 434 -14.05 -16.29 -17.75
N GLU A 435 -14.86 -16.71 -18.72
CA GLU A 435 -15.75 -17.86 -18.56
C GLU A 435 -14.99 -19.18 -18.37
N LEU A 436 -13.89 -19.37 -19.10
CA LEU A 436 -13.06 -20.57 -19.01
C LEU A 436 -12.28 -20.61 -17.70
N VAL A 437 -11.83 -19.46 -17.17
CA VAL A 437 -11.20 -19.41 -15.85
C VAL A 437 -12.20 -19.87 -14.78
N ASP A 438 -13.42 -19.32 -14.81
CA ASP A 438 -14.48 -19.70 -13.87
C ASP A 438 -14.82 -21.20 -13.98
N GLU A 439 -15.00 -21.70 -15.20
CA GLU A 439 -15.25 -23.12 -15.48
C GLU A 439 -14.15 -24.01 -14.87
N LYS A 440 -12.88 -23.72 -15.16
CA LYS A 440 -11.76 -24.56 -14.71
C LYS A 440 -11.61 -24.51 -13.19
N LEU A 441 -11.75 -23.35 -12.57
CA LEU A 441 -11.73 -23.23 -11.10
C LEU A 441 -12.84 -24.09 -10.46
N LEU A 442 -14.05 -24.07 -11.01
CA LEU A 442 -15.18 -24.86 -10.51
C LEU A 442 -15.00 -26.37 -10.74
N GLU A 443 -14.47 -26.79 -11.88
CA GLU A 443 -14.14 -28.19 -12.16
C GLU A 443 -13.12 -28.74 -11.16
N HIS A 444 -12.09 -27.95 -10.79
CA HIS A 444 -11.06 -28.36 -9.84
C HIS A 444 -11.60 -28.55 -8.41
N LEU A 445 -12.77 -28.02 -8.05
CA LEU A 445 -13.37 -28.32 -6.75
C LEU A 445 -13.75 -29.81 -6.61
N ALA A 446 -13.91 -30.53 -7.72
CA ALA A 446 -14.20 -31.96 -7.74
C ALA A 446 -12.94 -32.83 -7.52
N THR A 447 -11.73 -32.28 -7.63
CA THR A 447 -10.50 -33.04 -7.41
C THR A 447 -10.15 -33.13 -5.93
N GLU A 448 -9.25 -34.05 -5.60
CA GLU A 448 -8.65 -34.11 -4.26
C GLU A 448 -7.75 -32.91 -4.01
N GLY A 449 -7.68 -32.46 -2.75
CA GLY A 449 -6.85 -31.35 -2.33
C GLY A 449 -5.93 -31.74 -1.18
N PHE A 450 -4.82 -31.03 -1.04
CA PHE A 450 -3.90 -31.19 0.08
C PHE A 450 -4.56 -30.70 1.36
N VAL A 451 -4.54 -31.54 2.41
CA VAL A 451 -5.09 -31.19 3.72
C VAL A 451 -4.18 -30.19 4.40
N ALA A 452 -4.62 -28.94 4.49
CA ALA A 452 -3.88 -27.86 5.15
C ALA A 452 -4.13 -27.82 6.65
N LYS A 453 -5.33 -28.22 7.08
CA LYS A 453 -5.71 -28.38 8.48
C LYS A 453 -6.80 -29.44 8.57
N GLU A 454 -6.73 -30.29 9.59
CA GLU A 454 -7.78 -31.24 9.93
C GLU A 454 -7.84 -31.42 11.45
N GLU A 455 -9.05 -31.33 12.00
CA GLU A 455 -9.37 -31.56 13.40
C GLU A 455 -10.64 -32.44 13.47
N GLY A 456 -10.64 -33.45 14.34
CA GLY A 456 -11.80 -34.35 14.50
C GLY A 456 -12.04 -35.29 13.31
N ASN A 457 -13.27 -35.80 13.19
CA ASN A 457 -13.71 -36.66 12.08
C ASN A 457 -14.85 -35.95 11.31
N VAL A 458 -14.48 -35.21 10.27
CA VAL A 458 -15.42 -34.38 9.50
C VAL A 458 -16.46 -35.21 8.77
N ASP A 459 -16.09 -36.36 8.21
CA ASP A 459 -17.00 -37.18 7.42
C ASP A 459 -18.07 -37.83 8.29
N GLU A 460 -17.70 -38.33 9.47
CA GLU A 460 -18.64 -38.84 10.48
C GLU A 460 -19.55 -37.74 11.02
N ALA A 461 -18.99 -36.58 11.38
CA ALA A 461 -19.75 -35.46 11.90
C ALA A 461 -20.72 -34.89 10.87
N LEU A 462 -20.35 -34.83 9.59
CA LEU A 462 -21.27 -34.49 8.51
C LEU A 462 -22.37 -35.55 8.38
N ALA A 463 -22.04 -36.85 8.42
CA ALA A 463 -23.04 -37.91 8.33
C ALA A 463 -24.09 -37.82 9.46
N GLY A 464 -23.68 -37.44 10.67
CA GLY A 464 -24.56 -37.24 11.82
C GLY A 464 -25.25 -35.87 11.91
N ALA A 465 -24.92 -34.91 11.03
CA ALA A 465 -25.48 -33.55 11.09
C ALA A 465 -26.99 -33.54 10.84
N LYS A 466 -27.72 -32.74 11.61
CA LYS A 466 -29.18 -32.58 11.44
C LYS A 466 -29.51 -31.87 10.13
N LYS A 467 -28.71 -30.87 9.76
CA LYS A 467 -28.82 -30.14 8.50
C LYS A 467 -27.43 -29.89 7.92
N LYS A 468 -27.29 -30.14 6.63
CA LYS A 468 -26.11 -29.80 5.84
C LYS A 468 -26.42 -28.56 5.00
N ILE A 469 -25.51 -27.60 5.01
CA ILE A 469 -25.51 -26.45 4.11
C ILE A 469 -24.26 -26.58 3.23
N GLU A 470 -24.40 -26.29 1.95
CA GLU A 470 -23.29 -26.26 1.00
C GLU A 470 -23.36 -24.96 0.21
N ALA A 471 -22.21 -24.30 0.04
CA ALA A 471 -22.07 -23.09 -0.75
C ALA A 471 -20.78 -23.14 -1.57
N THR A 472 -20.84 -22.56 -2.76
CA THR A 472 -19.67 -22.34 -3.62
C THR A 472 -19.51 -20.84 -3.85
N TYR A 473 -18.29 -20.34 -3.67
CA TYR A 473 -17.91 -18.94 -3.84
C TYR A 473 -16.88 -18.79 -4.95
N LEU A 474 -16.91 -17.66 -5.65
CA LEU A 474 -16.04 -17.39 -6.79
C LEU A 474 -15.53 -15.93 -6.75
N LEU A 475 -14.22 -15.74 -6.90
CA LEU A 475 -13.57 -14.45 -6.82
C LEU A 475 -12.64 -14.22 -8.02
N PRO A 476 -12.63 -12.99 -8.58
CA PRO A 476 -11.84 -12.68 -9.77
C PRO A 476 -10.39 -12.32 -9.41
N TYR A 477 -9.54 -12.30 -10.44
CA TYR A 477 -8.23 -11.66 -10.37
C TYR A 477 -8.39 -10.16 -10.13
N LEU A 478 -7.49 -9.57 -9.33
CA LEU A 478 -7.44 -8.13 -9.07
C LEU A 478 -6.05 -7.56 -9.34
N SER A 479 -6.00 -6.33 -9.83
CA SER A 479 -4.78 -5.55 -9.90
C SER A 479 -4.58 -4.71 -8.64
N HIS A 480 -3.33 -4.37 -8.34
CA HIS A 480 -2.99 -3.41 -7.31
C HIS A 480 -3.56 -2.02 -7.59
N ALA A 481 -3.56 -1.63 -8.87
CA ALA A 481 -4.03 -0.33 -9.34
C ALA A 481 -3.42 0.86 -8.56
N SER A 482 -2.14 0.76 -8.19
CA SER A 482 -1.36 1.85 -7.58
C SER A 482 -1.41 3.08 -8.49
N ILE A 483 -1.65 4.29 -7.97
CA ILE A 483 -1.82 5.47 -8.84
C ILE A 483 -0.52 5.85 -9.54
N GLU A 484 0.63 5.61 -8.91
CA GLU A 484 1.95 5.66 -9.56
C GLU A 484 2.21 4.35 -10.31
N PRO A 485 2.32 4.37 -11.65
CA PRO A 485 2.77 3.22 -12.42
C PRO A 485 4.18 2.80 -12.03
N THR A 486 4.53 1.56 -12.29
CA THR A 486 5.88 1.05 -12.02
C THR A 486 6.95 1.76 -12.87
N SER A 487 8.03 2.19 -12.23
CA SER A 487 9.19 2.80 -12.88
C SER A 487 10.48 2.54 -12.10
N ALA A 488 11.63 2.68 -12.75
CA ALA A 488 12.94 2.65 -12.10
C ALA A 488 13.98 3.44 -12.90
N LEU A 489 14.92 4.07 -12.19
CA LEU A 489 16.14 4.63 -12.77
C LEU A 489 17.33 3.80 -12.29
N ALA A 490 18.15 3.30 -13.22
CA ALA A 490 19.34 2.53 -12.89
C ALA A 490 20.58 3.12 -13.57
N TYR A 491 21.72 3.07 -12.90
CA TYR A 491 23.02 3.40 -13.48
C TYR A 491 24.07 2.38 -13.08
N VAL A 492 24.49 1.57 -14.06
CA VAL A 492 25.53 0.54 -13.92
C VAL A 492 26.85 1.09 -14.43
N LYS A 493 27.86 1.08 -13.57
CA LYS A 493 29.28 1.35 -13.83
C LYS A 493 30.10 0.09 -13.54
N ASP A 494 31.37 0.09 -13.93
CA ASP A 494 32.26 -1.07 -13.76
C ASP A 494 32.46 -1.48 -12.30
N ASP A 495 32.31 -0.55 -11.36
CA ASP A 495 32.57 -0.74 -9.94
C ASP A 495 31.37 -0.49 -9.03
N ARG A 496 30.21 -0.08 -9.58
CA ARG A 496 29.03 0.34 -8.81
C ARG A 496 27.75 0.26 -9.64
N CYS A 497 26.64 -0.09 -9.00
CA CYS A 497 25.29 0.01 -9.56
C CYS A 497 24.40 0.82 -8.62
N ASP A 498 23.83 1.92 -9.11
CA ASP A 498 22.82 2.69 -8.41
C ASP A 498 21.44 2.41 -8.99
N VAL A 499 20.43 2.25 -8.14
CA VAL A 499 19.03 2.03 -8.56
C VAL A 499 18.11 2.87 -7.69
N TRP A 500 17.37 3.81 -8.30
CA TRP A 500 16.28 4.53 -7.68
C TRP A 500 14.97 3.85 -8.05
N ALA A 501 14.28 3.30 -7.07
CA ALA A 501 13.06 2.53 -7.31
C ALA A 501 12.04 2.66 -6.16
N PRO A 502 10.74 2.71 -6.49
CA PRO A 502 9.66 2.65 -5.52
C PRO A 502 9.43 1.19 -5.10
N THR A 503 10.39 0.54 -4.43
CA THR A 503 10.31 -0.92 -4.14
C THR A 503 9.87 -1.24 -2.71
N GLN A 504 9.18 -2.37 -2.54
CA GLN A 504 8.89 -3.02 -1.24
C GLN A 504 9.94 -4.06 -0.84
N GLY A 505 10.81 -4.50 -1.76
CA GLY A 505 11.70 -5.65 -1.60
C GLY A 505 13.15 -5.30 -1.87
N GLN A 506 13.76 -4.47 -1.01
CA GLN A 506 15.13 -3.98 -1.17
C GLN A 506 16.16 -5.11 -1.27
N THR A 507 16.08 -6.10 -0.36
CA THR A 507 17.03 -7.24 -0.35
C THR A 507 16.92 -8.10 -1.62
N LEU A 508 15.69 -8.35 -2.10
CA LEU A 508 15.47 -9.11 -3.33
C LEU A 508 16.05 -8.36 -4.54
N LEU A 509 15.72 -7.07 -4.68
CA LEU A 509 16.21 -6.24 -5.78
C LEU A 509 17.74 -6.14 -5.76
N GLN A 510 18.37 -5.94 -4.59
CA GLN A 510 19.82 -5.90 -4.47
C GLN A 510 20.47 -7.22 -4.92
N SER A 511 19.86 -8.36 -4.57
CA SER A 511 20.35 -9.69 -4.95
C SER A 511 20.26 -9.91 -6.46
N LEU A 512 19.15 -9.51 -7.08
CA LEU A 512 18.95 -9.63 -8.53
C LEU A 512 19.85 -8.68 -9.31
N ALA A 513 20.01 -7.44 -8.84
CA ALA A 513 20.93 -6.47 -9.40
C ALA A 513 22.38 -6.99 -9.37
N SER A 514 22.81 -7.60 -8.26
CA SER A 514 24.13 -8.26 -8.17
C SER A 514 24.27 -9.38 -9.21
N LYS A 515 23.26 -10.25 -9.38
CA LYS A 515 23.27 -11.30 -10.42
C LYS A 515 23.33 -10.74 -11.84
N ILE A 516 22.53 -9.70 -12.15
CA ILE A 516 22.48 -9.08 -13.48
C ILE A 516 23.81 -8.38 -13.80
N THR A 517 24.37 -7.66 -12.83
CA THR A 517 25.60 -6.87 -13.02
C THR A 517 26.86 -7.70 -12.94
N GLY A 518 26.90 -8.72 -12.08
CA GLY A 518 28.10 -9.44 -11.68
C GLY A 518 28.90 -8.73 -10.58
N LEU A 519 28.37 -7.63 -10.02
CA LEU A 519 28.99 -6.90 -8.92
C LEU A 519 28.62 -7.53 -7.57
N GLU A 520 29.53 -7.42 -6.61
CA GLU A 520 29.27 -7.74 -5.21
C GLU A 520 28.12 -6.88 -4.64
N ARG A 521 27.38 -7.41 -3.67
CA ARG A 521 26.18 -6.76 -3.11
C ARG A 521 26.46 -5.37 -2.55
N GLU A 522 27.61 -5.17 -1.94
CA GLU A 522 28.05 -3.91 -1.33
C GLU A 522 28.26 -2.79 -2.37
N LYS A 523 28.41 -3.15 -3.65
CA LYS A 523 28.50 -2.22 -4.78
C LYS A 523 27.15 -1.90 -5.41
N ILE A 524 26.07 -2.52 -4.92
CA ILE A 524 24.70 -2.30 -5.37
C ILE A 524 23.98 -1.39 -4.37
N LEU A 525 23.70 -0.16 -4.76
CA LEU A 525 23.02 0.84 -3.95
C LEU A 525 21.58 1.00 -4.41
N ILE A 526 20.65 0.51 -3.59
CA ILE A 526 19.20 0.69 -3.83
C ILE A 526 18.74 1.94 -3.05
N HIS A 527 18.44 3.00 -3.79
CA HIS A 527 17.87 4.25 -3.30
C HIS A 527 16.35 4.13 -3.30
N THR A 528 15.76 3.77 -2.17
CA THR A 528 14.30 3.63 -2.05
C THR A 528 13.65 5.01 -2.13
N THR A 529 12.80 5.26 -3.13
CA THR A 529 11.99 6.48 -3.24
C THR A 529 10.69 6.36 -2.44
N TYR A 530 9.88 7.42 -2.36
CA TYR A 530 8.48 7.25 -1.97
C TYR A 530 7.75 6.37 -3.01
N LEU A 531 6.71 5.67 -2.56
CA LEU A 531 5.86 4.82 -3.39
C LEU A 531 4.46 5.45 -3.50
N GLY A 532 3.99 5.72 -4.71
CA GLY A 532 2.63 6.18 -4.97
C GLY A 532 1.58 5.06 -4.96
N GLY A 533 1.65 4.21 -3.94
CA GLY A 533 0.93 2.95 -3.81
C GLY A 533 1.85 1.76 -4.14
N GLY A 534 1.73 0.69 -3.33
CA GLY A 534 2.44 -0.57 -3.54
C GLY A 534 1.47 -1.75 -3.41
N PHE A 535 0.81 -1.85 -2.25
CA PHE A 535 -0.25 -2.81 -1.98
C PHE A 535 0.14 -4.29 -2.20
N GLY A 536 1.44 -4.59 -2.15
CA GLY A 536 2.03 -5.89 -2.42
C GLY A 536 2.73 -5.96 -3.78
N GLY A 537 2.19 -5.30 -4.82
CA GLY A 537 2.70 -5.36 -6.19
C GLY A 537 4.11 -4.81 -6.39
N LYS A 538 4.55 -3.84 -5.57
CA LYS A 538 5.90 -3.27 -5.68
C LYS A 538 6.98 -4.09 -4.98
N VAL A 539 6.66 -5.30 -4.53
CA VAL A 539 7.68 -6.32 -4.21
C VAL A 539 8.32 -6.87 -5.49
N GLU A 540 7.59 -6.82 -6.61
CA GLU A 540 8.01 -7.35 -7.89
C GLU A 540 9.09 -6.44 -8.51
N PRO A 541 10.31 -6.95 -8.74
CA PRO A 541 11.46 -6.12 -9.11
C PRO A 541 11.61 -5.92 -10.63
N GLN A 542 10.67 -6.42 -11.44
CA GLN A 542 10.86 -6.59 -12.88
C GLN A 542 11.31 -5.32 -13.60
N CYS A 543 10.60 -4.20 -13.42
CA CYS A 543 10.95 -2.94 -14.08
C CYS A 543 12.36 -2.45 -13.69
N ALA A 544 12.76 -2.61 -12.42
CA ALA A 544 14.10 -2.25 -11.98
C ALA A 544 15.16 -3.18 -12.58
N CYS A 545 14.92 -4.49 -12.63
CA CYS A 545 15.81 -5.45 -13.29
C CYS A 545 16.02 -5.12 -14.78
N GLU A 546 14.94 -4.78 -15.50
CA GLU A 546 15.01 -4.37 -16.91
C GLU A 546 15.81 -3.07 -17.09
N ALA A 547 15.61 -2.07 -16.22
CA ALA A 547 16.40 -0.83 -16.24
C ALA A 547 17.90 -1.09 -15.97
N ILE A 548 18.23 -1.98 -15.02
CA ILE A 548 19.61 -2.37 -14.71
C ILE A 548 20.26 -3.06 -15.92
N GLU A 549 19.58 -4.00 -16.56
CA GLU A 549 20.09 -4.69 -17.75
C GLU A 549 20.38 -3.70 -18.88
N LEU A 550 19.43 -2.80 -19.17
CA LEU A 550 19.59 -1.78 -20.21
C LEU A 550 20.74 -0.82 -19.88
N SER A 551 20.87 -0.41 -18.62
CA SER A 551 21.97 0.45 -18.18
C SER A 551 23.32 -0.24 -18.34
N LYS A 552 23.42 -1.51 -17.93
CA LYS A 552 24.64 -2.32 -18.12
C LYS A 552 25.04 -2.43 -19.58
N ARG A 553 24.07 -2.64 -20.48
CA ARG A 553 24.33 -2.82 -21.92
C ARG A 553 24.70 -1.53 -22.64
N THR A 554 24.23 -0.39 -22.16
CA THR A 554 24.42 0.93 -22.80
C THR A 554 25.53 1.77 -22.15
N GLY A 555 25.88 1.48 -20.89
CA GLY A 555 26.77 2.32 -20.09
C GLY A 555 26.17 3.68 -19.70
N LYS A 556 24.84 3.84 -19.85
CA LYS A 556 24.11 5.08 -19.56
C LYS A 556 23.17 4.90 -18.36
N PRO A 557 22.84 5.97 -17.62
CA PRO A 557 21.71 5.93 -16.69
C PRO A 557 20.41 5.72 -17.49
N ILE A 558 19.58 4.74 -17.11
CA ILE A 558 18.35 4.40 -17.82
C ILE A 558 17.15 4.55 -16.88
N LYS A 559 16.20 5.41 -17.25
CA LYS A 559 14.87 5.53 -16.63
C LYS A 559 13.86 4.75 -17.44
N LEU A 560 13.40 3.61 -16.92
CA LEU A 560 12.32 2.83 -17.49
C LEU A 560 11.01 3.21 -16.81
N ILE A 561 9.99 3.54 -17.61
CA ILE A 561 8.65 3.86 -17.13
C ILE A 561 7.66 2.97 -17.86
N TRP A 562 6.82 2.26 -17.09
CA TRP A 562 5.68 1.56 -17.66
C TRP A 562 4.51 2.54 -17.83
N THR A 563 3.82 2.48 -18.96
CA THR A 563 2.51 3.12 -19.07
C THR A 563 1.50 2.38 -18.19
N ARG A 564 0.37 3.02 -17.91
CA ARG A 564 -0.72 2.37 -17.17
C ARG A 564 -1.22 1.11 -17.87
N GLU A 565 -1.27 1.13 -19.20
CA GLU A 565 -1.67 0.00 -20.04
C GLU A 565 -0.68 -1.15 -19.96
N GLU A 566 0.62 -0.86 -19.89
CA GLU A 566 1.64 -1.87 -19.68
C GLU A 566 1.51 -2.48 -18.29
N GLU A 567 1.29 -1.67 -17.26
CA GLU A 567 1.10 -2.15 -15.90
C GLU A 567 -0.13 -3.06 -15.76
N PHE A 568 -1.30 -2.66 -16.27
CA PHE A 568 -2.49 -3.53 -16.20
C PHE A 568 -2.36 -4.82 -17.01
N LYS A 569 -1.50 -4.87 -18.03
CA LYS A 569 -1.26 -6.09 -18.82
C LYS A 569 -0.23 -7.02 -18.19
N ASN A 570 0.66 -6.49 -17.36
CA ASN A 570 1.84 -7.18 -16.83
C ASN A 570 1.93 -7.14 -15.30
N ASP A 571 0.81 -6.86 -14.61
CA ASP A 571 0.73 -6.93 -13.16
C ASP A 571 0.88 -8.39 -12.69
N TYR A 572 1.16 -8.55 -11.41
CA TYR A 572 1.09 -9.84 -10.71
C TYR A 572 -0.20 -9.85 -9.88
N TYR A 573 -1.26 -10.44 -10.43
CA TYR A 573 -2.61 -10.24 -9.90
C TYR A 573 -2.84 -10.97 -8.58
N ARG A 574 -3.76 -10.44 -7.76
CA ARG A 574 -4.35 -11.26 -6.70
C ARG A 574 -4.99 -12.51 -7.34
N PRO A 575 -4.72 -13.74 -6.86
CA PRO A 575 -5.30 -14.94 -7.45
C PRO A 575 -6.84 -14.91 -7.51
N ALA A 576 -7.40 -15.24 -8.68
CA ALA A 576 -8.76 -15.74 -8.77
C ALA A 576 -8.86 -17.08 -8.04
N ASN A 577 -10.02 -17.36 -7.46
CA ASN A 577 -10.22 -18.61 -6.75
C ASN A 577 -11.70 -19.03 -6.74
N ALA A 578 -11.90 -20.34 -6.61
CA ALA A 578 -13.18 -20.92 -6.27
C ALA A 578 -13.07 -21.66 -4.94
N THR A 579 -14.10 -21.56 -4.12
CA THR A 579 -14.15 -22.19 -2.81
C THR A 579 -15.47 -22.93 -2.65
N ARG A 580 -15.44 -24.15 -2.10
CA ARG A 580 -16.63 -24.88 -1.66
C ARG A 580 -16.55 -25.13 -0.16
N ILE A 581 -17.63 -24.80 0.54
CA ILE A 581 -17.76 -25.08 1.97
C ILE A 581 -19.00 -25.93 2.20
N VAL A 582 -18.84 -27.00 2.98
CA VAL A 582 -19.94 -27.83 3.50
C VAL A 582 -19.93 -27.74 5.02
N GLY A 583 -21.03 -27.23 5.58
CA GLY A 583 -21.23 -27.08 7.02
C GLY A 583 -22.35 -27.99 7.51
N GLY A 584 -22.13 -28.65 8.64
CA GLY A 584 -23.16 -29.42 9.34
C GLY A 584 -23.57 -28.72 10.63
N ILE A 585 -24.88 -28.62 10.88
CA ILE A 585 -25.42 -28.16 12.17
C ILE A 585 -26.26 -29.25 12.84
N ASP A 586 -26.26 -29.27 14.18
CA ASP A 586 -27.09 -30.15 15.00
C ASP A 586 -28.50 -29.59 15.27
N THR A 587 -29.25 -30.23 16.17
CA THR A 587 -30.60 -29.80 16.56
C THR A 587 -30.63 -28.51 17.38
N ASP A 588 -29.52 -28.14 18.03
CA ASP A 588 -29.39 -26.91 18.80
C ASP A 588 -28.87 -25.74 17.93
N GLY A 589 -28.65 -26.00 16.63
CA GLY A 589 -28.05 -25.04 15.71
C GLY A 589 -26.58 -24.77 16.00
N LYS A 590 -25.83 -25.75 16.53
CA LYS A 590 -24.37 -25.68 16.68
C LYS A 590 -23.69 -26.31 15.48
N ILE A 591 -22.55 -25.74 15.06
CA ILE A 591 -21.73 -26.30 14.01
C ILE A 591 -21.07 -27.58 14.52
N VAL A 592 -21.39 -28.72 13.89
CA VAL A 592 -20.78 -30.02 14.20
C VAL A 592 -19.70 -30.41 13.20
N ALA A 593 -19.73 -29.86 11.99
CA ALA A 593 -18.74 -30.13 10.96
C ALA A 593 -18.52 -28.95 10.02
N TRP A 594 -17.28 -28.81 9.55
CA TRP A 594 -16.85 -27.80 8.58
C TRP A 594 -15.84 -28.39 7.59
N ASP A 595 -16.20 -28.49 6.31
CA ASP A 595 -15.30 -28.92 5.24
C ASP A 595 -15.14 -27.79 4.22
N HIS A 596 -13.93 -27.23 4.13
CA HIS A 596 -13.62 -26.07 3.30
C HIS A 596 -12.54 -26.43 2.29
N LYS A 597 -12.88 -26.38 1.01
CA LYS A 597 -11.94 -26.65 -0.08
C LYS A 597 -11.77 -25.39 -0.93
N ILE A 598 -10.53 -24.94 -1.10
CA ILE A 598 -10.17 -23.80 -1.95
C ILE A 598 -9.30 -24.24 -3.13
N VAL A 599 -9.64 -23.74 -4.32
CA VAL A 599 -8.87 -23.86 -5.56
C VAL A 599 -8.27 -22.49 -5.87
N ALA A 600 -6.94 -22.38 -5.91
CA ALA A 600 -6.26 -21.12 -6.22
C ALA A 600 -4.86 -21.34 -6.80
N GLN A 601 -4.42 -20.40 -7.65
CA GLN A 601 -3.02 -20.34 -8.08
C GLN A 601 -2.09 -20.06 -6.89
N SER A 602 -0.94 -20.74 -6.86
CA SER A 602 0.07 -20.51 -5.84
C SER A 602 0.96 -19.30 -6.19
N ILE A 603 1.08 -18.37 -5.24
CA ILE A 603 2.03 -17.26 -5.30
C ILE A 603 3.44 -17.77 -5.02
N TYR A 604 3.61 -18.60 -3.98
CA TYR A 604 4.94 -19.08 -3.60
C TYR A 604 5.54 -20.05 -4.61
N ALA A 605 4.74 -20.90 -5.28
CA ALA A 605 5.26 -21.79 -6.32
C ALA A 605 5.82 -21.00 -7.52
N ARG A 606 5.30 -19.79 -7.80
CA ARG A 606 5.89 -18.87 -8.77
C ARG A 606 7.21 -18.28 -8.25
N MET A 607 7.22 -17.80 -7.01
CA MET A 607 8.36 -17.03 -6.47
C MET A 607 9.54 -17.91 -6.05
N MET A 608 9.26 -19.10 -5.52
CA MET A 608 10.20 -20.04 -4.91
C MET A 608 9.82 -21.48 -5.33
N PRO A 609 9.89 -21.81 -6.63
CA PRO A 609 9.40 -23.10 -7.15
C PRO A 609 10.08 -24.31 -6.49
N GLU A 610 11.38 -24.22 -6.22
CA GLU A 610 12.16 -25.29 -5.56
C GLU A 610 11.71 -25.55 -4.11
N GLU A 611 11.11 -24.57 -3.44
CA GLU A 611 10.65 -24.68 -2.05
C GLU A 611 9.20 -25.17 -1.93
N MET A 612 8.46 -25.24 -3.04
CA MET A 612 7.00 -25.41 -3.07
C MET A 612 6.51 -26.69 -3.74
N ASP A 613 7.39 -27.56 -4.23
CA ASP A 613 7.01 -28.83 -4.85
C ASP A 613 6.21 -29.73 -3.88
N GLY A 614 4.98 -30.06 -4.26
CA GLY A 614 4.05 -30.89 -3.47
C GLY A 614 3.59 -30.27 -2.15
N ARG A 615 3.74 -28.94 -1.95
CA ARG A 615 3.40 -28.25 -0.70
C ARG A 615 2.18 -27.34 -0.84
N ILE A 616 1.54 -27.10 0.30
CA ILE A 616 0.44 -26.13 0.42
C ILE A 616 1.01 -24.73 0.37
N ASP A 617 0.44 -23.88 -0.48
CA ASP A 617 0.72 -22.45 -0.46
C ASP A 617 0.11 -21.82 0.81
N PRO A 618 0.94 -21.30 1.75
CA PRO A 618 0.41 -20.69 2.98
C PRO A 618 -0.42 -19.43 2.70
N ALA A 619 -0.14 -18.69 1.62
CA ALA A 619 -0.97 -17.56 1.19
C ALA A 619 -2.33 -18.01 0.65
N ALA A 620 -2.46 -19.21 0.08
CA ALA A 620 -3.76 -19.69 -0.41
C ALA A 620 -4.73 -20.02 0.74
N VAL A 621 -4.22 -20.52 1.88
CA VAL A 621 -5.03 -20.99 3.02
C VAL A 621 -5.02 -20.04 4.22
N GLU A 622 -4.34 -18.90 4.13
CA GLU A 622 -4.30 -17.88 5.18
C GLU A 622 -5.71 -17.38 5.51
N GLY A 623 -6.02 -17.25 6.80
CA GLY A 623 -7.30 -16.78 7.30
C GLY A 623 -8.36 -17.88 7.44
N ILE A 624 -8.17 -19.05 6.83
CA ILE A 624 -9.05 -20.22 6.99
C ILE A 624 -8.36 -21.37 7.73
N ALA A 625 -7.07 -21.62 7.48
CA ALA A 625 -6.31 -22.60 8.26
C ALA A 625 -6.04 -22.11 9.70
N ASN A 626 -5.99 -20.80 9.92
CA ASN A 626 -5.71 -20.16 11.20
C ASN A 626 -6.87 -19.29 11.70
N MET A 627 -8.12 -19.64 11.37
CA MET A 627 -9.31 -18.94 11.89
C MET A 627 -9.48 -19.15 13.40
N ASN A 628 -10.07 -18.16 14.09
CA ASN A 628 -10.30 -18.21 15.54
C ASN A 628 -11.61 -18.91 15.95
N TYR A 629 -12.51 -19.21 15.01
CA TYR A 629 -13.75 -19.91 15.34
C TYR A 629 -13.46 -21.34 15.77
N ARG A 630 -14.04 -21.73 16.92
CA ARG A 630 -13.87 -23.07 17.47
C ARG A 630 -14.77 -24.06 16.73
N LEU A 631 -14.15 -25.02 16.02
CA LEU A 631 -14.85 -26.03 15.23
C LEU A 631 -14.35 -27.42 15.60
N SER A 632 -15.19 -28.23 16.26
CA SER A 632 -14.80 -29.55 16.79
C SER A 632 -14.43 -30.57 15.71
N ASN A 633 -15.03 -30.47 14.53
CA ASN A 633 -14.65 -31.25 13.35
C ASN A 633 -14.49 -30.29 12.18
N SER A 634 -13.25 -30.05 11.76
CA SER A 634 -12.95 -29.12 10.68
C SER A 634 -11.88 -29.66 9.74
N ARG A 635 -12.03 -29.40 8.44
CA ARG A 635 -11.07 -29.76 7.41
C ARG A 635 -10.92 -28.60 6.43
N VAL A 636 -9.69 -28.19 6.17
CA VAL A 636 -9.32 -27.20 5.15
C VAL A 636 -8.43 -27.88 4.12
N ARG A 637 -8.82 -27.80 2.84
CA ARG A 637 -8.10 -28.40 1.72
C ARG A 637 -7.73 -27.35 0.68
N TYR A 638 -6.50 -27.45 0.18
CA TYR A 638 -5.99 -26.63 -0.91
C TYR A 638 -5.82 -27.47 -2.18
N VAL A 639 -6.39 -26.98 -3.27
CA VAL A 639 -6.19 -27.52 -4.62
C VAL A 639 -5.39 -26.50 -5.42
N PRO A 640 -4.13 -26.81 -5.80
CA PRO A 640 -3.37 -25.96 -6.70
C PRO A 640 -4.08 -25.82 -8.04
N PHE A 641 -4.06 -24.61 -8.58
CA PHE A 641 -4.58 -24.30 -9.90
C PHE A 641 -3.47 -23.68 -10.74
N GLU A 642 -3.40 -24.05 -12.02
CA GLU A 642 -2.57 -23.36 -13.00
C GLU A 642 -3.47 -22.53 -13.90
N GLY A 643 -3.27 -21.21 -13.86
CA GLY A 643 -4.10 -20.25 -14.57
C GLY A 643 -3.34 -19.46 -15.64
N PRO A 644 -4.05 -18.59 -16.40
CA PRO A 644 -3.50 -17.83 -17.53
C PRO A 644 -2.45 -16.79 -17.14
N VAL A 645 -2.58 -16.20 -15.96
CA VAL A 645 -1.89 -14.97 -15.57
C VAL A 645 -0.92 -15.21 -14.41
N PRO A 646 0.19 -14.46 -14.32
CA PRO A 646 1.03 -14.47 -13.14
C PRO A 646 0.28 -13.91 -11.92
N VAL A 647 0.50 -14.48 -10.74
CA VAL A 647 -0.15 -14.04 -9.49
C VAL A 647 0.86 -13.53 -8.47
N GLY A 648 0.46 -12.55 -7.67
CA GLY A 648 1.30 -11.90 -6.67
C GLY A 648 0.55 -11.56 -5.39
N PHE A 649 1.29 -11.04 -4.41
CA PHE A 649 0.70 -10.56 -3.17
C PHE A 649 -0.10 -9.29 -3.44
N TRP A 650 -1.37 -9.31 -3.08
CA TRP A 650 -2.24 -8.12 -2.99
C TRP A 650 -2.55 -7.85 -1.52
N ARG A 651 -2.93 -6.62 -1.16
CA ARG A 651 -3.11 -6.19 0.24
C ARG A 651 -3.96 -7.20 1.05
N SER A 652 -3.40 -7.76 2.12
CA SER A 652 -3.99 -8.82 2.97
C SER A 652 -3.92 -10.24 2.41
N VAL A 653 -3.08 -10.46 1.40
CA VAL A 653 -2.65 -11.78 0.93
C VAL A 653 -3.84 -12.74 0.78
N GLY A 654 -3.87 -13.86 1.51
CA GLY A 654 -4.95 -14.85 1.43
C GLY A 654 -6.21 -14.42 2.16
N SER A 655 -6.03 -13.70 3.26
CA SER A 655 -7.15 -13.14 4.04
C SER A 655 -8.08 -12.27 3.18
N SER A 656 -7.54 -11.62 2.14
CA SER A 656 -8.29 -10.77 1.21
C SER A 656 -9.40 -11.48 0.41
N HIS A 657 -9.31 -12.81 0.22
CA HIS A 657 -10.37 -13.60 -0.42
C HIS A 657 -11.02 -14.60 0.54
N ASN A 658 -10.25 -15.14 1.49
CA ASN A 658 -10.74 -16.19 2.38
C ASN A 658 -11.72 -15.68 3.45
N ALA A 659 -11.60 -14.41 3.88
CA ALA A 659 -12.57 -13.82 4.80
C ALA A 659 -13.97 -13.74 4.17
N PHE A 660 -14.07 -13.39 2.88
CA PHE A 660 -15.36 -13.33 2.19
C PHE A 660 -16.08 -14.67 2.18
N THR A 661 -15.39 -15.76 1.85
CA THR A 661 -16.01 -17.09 1.77
C THR A 661 -16.38 -17.61 3.15
N MET A 662 -15.48 -17.46 4.13
CA MET A 662 -15.65 -17.94 5.50
C MET A 662 -16.76 -17.17 6.25
N GLU A 663 -16.73 -15.84 6.26
CA GLU A 663 -17.68 -15.03 7.03
C GLU A 663 -19.09 -15.00 6.42
N CYS A 664 -19.21 -15.06 5.09
CA CYS A 664 -20.52 -15.22 4.45
C CYS A 664 -21.12 -16.58 4.81
N PHE A 665 -20.32 -17.66 4.81
CA PHE A 665 -20.84 -18.99 5.13
C PHE A 665 -21.19 -19.14 6.61
N ILE A 666 -20.45 -18.50 7.52
CA ILE A 666 -20.83 -18.41 8.94
C ILE A 666 -22.19 -17.72 9.09
N ASP A 667 -22.44 -16.64 8.34
CA ASP A 667 -23.73 -15.95 8.34
C ASP A 667 -24.86 -16.83 7.78
N GLU A 668 -24.58 -17.62 6.74
CA GLU A 668 -25.52 -18.62 6.20
C GLU A 668 -25.85 -19.71 7.24
N LEU A 669 -24.87 -20.18 8.02
CA LEU A 669 -25.08 -21.15 9.11
C LEU A 669 -25.87 -20.53 10.28
N ALA A 670 -25.61 -19.27 10.62
CA ALA A 670 -26.37 -18.54 11.64
C ALA A 670 -27.85 -18.45 11.24
N TYR A 671 -28.11 -18.03 9.99
CA TYR A 671 -29.46 -17.96 9.44
C TYR A 671 -30.14 -19.33 9.38
N ALA A 672 -29.43 -20.36 8.92
CA ALA A 672 -29.95 -21.73 8.86
C ALA A 672 -30.29 -22.31 10.24
N SER A 673 -29.65 -21.79 11.30
CA SER A 673 -29.88 -22.13 12.70
C SER A 673 -30.94 -21.26 13.37
N GLY A 674 -31.48 -20.25 12.67
CA GLY A 674 -32.45 -19.30 13.23
C GLY A 674 -31.87 -18.39 14.32
N LYS A 675 -30.54 -18.21 14.34
CA LYS A 675 -29.84 -17.40 15.34
C LYS A 675 -29.45 -16.04 14.75
N ASP A 676 -29.40 -15.02 15.62
CA ASP A 676 -28.84 -13.72 15.26
C ASP A 676 -27.34 -13.89 14.88
N PRO A 677 -26.87 -13.25 13.79
CA PRO A 677 -25.49 -13.39 13.33
C PRO A 677 -24.40 -12.93 14.30
N LEU A 678 -24.68 -11.96 15.16
CA LEU A 678 -23.74 -11.50 16.20
C LEU A 678 -23.70 -12.54 17.33
N GLU A 679 -24.85 -12.93 17.86
CA GLU A 679 -24.94 -13.94 18.93
C GLU A 679 -24.30 -15.27 18.51
N PHE A 680 -24.49 -15.68 17.27
CA PHE A 680 -23.87 -16.88 16.71
C PHE A 680 -22.34 -16.81 16.75
N ARG A 681 -21.75 -15.67 16.35
CA ARG A 681 -20.30 -15.47 16.41
C ARG A 681 -19.79 -15.40 17.84
N LEU A 682 -20.51 -14.74 18.74
CA LEU A 682 -20.17 -14.68 20.16
C LEU A 682 -20.15 -16.08 20.81
N GLU A 683 -21.07 -16.98 20.44
CA GLU A 683 -21.07 -18.37 20.90
C GLU A 683 -19.84 -19.14 20.40
N LEU A 684 -19.48 -18.99 19.11
CA LEU A 684 -18.31 -19.64 18.51
C LEU A 684 -16.99 -19.12 19.09
N LEU A 685 -16.97 -17.88 19.58
CA LEU A 685 -15.81 -17.18 20.14
C LEU A 685 -15.84 -17.11 21.68
N LYS A 686 -16.62 -17.97 22.35
CA LYS A 686 -16.77 -17.94 23.83
C LYS A 686 -15.45 -18.01 24.62
N ASP A 687 -14.43 -18.67 24.06
CA ASP A 687 -13.11 -18.84 24.68
C ASP A 687 -12.09 -17.78 24.19
N GLU A 688 -12.52 -16.82 23.36
CA GLU A 688 -11.70 -15.77 22.73
C GLU A 688 -12.14 -14.37 23.23
N PRO A 689 -11.76 -13.98 24.46
CA PRO A 689 -12.24 -12.73 25.08
C PRO A 689 -11.88 -11.49 24.27
N ARG A 690 -10.71 -11.50 23.60
CA ARG A 690 -10.27 -10.42 22.72
C ARG A 690 -11.24 -10.19 21.57
N ALA A 691 -11.69 -11.26 20.92
CA ALA A 691 -12.63 -11.20 19.82
C ALA A 691 -14.04 -10.81 20.28
N ARG A 692 -14.49 -11.34 21.43
CA ARG A 692 -15.80 -11.00 22.00
C ARG A 692 -15.93 -9.53 22.37
N ASN A 693 -14.97 -9.00 23.11
CA ASN A 693 -14.98 -7.59 23.52
C ASN A 693 -15.01 -6.66 22.29
N LEU A 694 -14.32 -7.04 21.21
CA LEU A 694 -14.32 -6.31 19.95
C LEU A 694 -15.71 -6.32 19.29
N LEU A 695 -16.36 -7.48 19.24
CA LEU A 695 -17.71 -7.64 18.65
C LEU A 695 -18.78 -6.92 19.47
N GLU A 696 -18.71 -6.98 20.80
CA GLU A 696 -19.62 -6.29 21.71
C GLU A 696 -19.48 -4.76 21.55
N MET A 697 -18.24 -4.25 21.49
CA MET A 697 -17.97 -2.83 21.17
C MET A 697 -18.56 -2.43 19.81
N LEU A 698 -18.35 -3.24 18.78
CA LEU A 698 -18.87 -2.95 17.44
C LEU A 698 -20.40 -2.95 17.38
N ALA A 699 -21.04 -3.86 18.12
CA ALA A 699 -22.49 -3.96 18.19
C ALA A 699 -23.12 -2.72 18.83
N GLU A 700 -22.49 -2.19 19.88
CA GLU A 700 -22.87 -0.90 20.49
C GLU A 700 -22.71 0.24 19.47
N GLU A 701 -21.53 0.36 18.85
CA GLU A 701 -21.19 1.48 17.98
C GLU A 701 -22.05 1.55 16.71
N SER A 702 -22.37 0.38 16.13
CA SER A 702 -23.23 0.27 14.94
C SER A 702 -24.73 0.34 15.27
N GLY A 703 -25.09 0.25 16.56
CA GLY A 703 -26.47 0.09 16.99
C GLY A 703 -27.11 -1.15 16.38
N TRP A 704 -26.43 -2.30 16.42
CA TRP A 704 -26.79 -3.54 15.71
C TRP A 704 -28.29 -3.87 15.77
N GLN A 705 -28.89 -3.75 16.95
CA GLN A 705 -30.29 -4.06 17.24
C GLN A 705 -31.30 -2.99 16.76
N ASN A 706 -30.85 -1.82 16.32
CA ASN A 706 -31.73 -0.74 15.89
C ASN A 706 -32.36 -1.10 14.53
N PRO A 707 -33.68 -0.96 14.36
CA PRO A 707 -34.33 -1.28 13.10
C PRO A 707 -33.87 -0.33 11.97
N LEU A 708 -33.82 -0.86 10.75
CA LEU A 708 -33.55 -0.11 9.53
C LEU A 708 -34.79 0.01 8.65
N PRO A 709 -34.87 1.04 7.78
CA PRO A 709 -35.93 1.14 6.78
C PRO A 709 -35.96 -0.07 5.83
N LYS A 710 -37.13 -0.36 5.24
CA LYS A 710 -37.27 -1.39 4.22
C LYS A 710 -36.24 -1.19 3.09
N GLY A 711 -35.64 -2.28 2.62
CA GLY A 711 -34.60 -2.25 1.59
C GLY A 711 -33.21 -1.87 2.11
N SER A 712 -33.05 -1.73 3.43
CA SER A 712 -31.76 -1.52 4.08
C SER A 712 -31.43 -2.67 5.03
N GLY A 713 -30.15 -2.92 5.24
CA GLY A 713 -29.66 -4.03 6.06
C GLY A 713 -28.32 -3.75 6.69
N ARG A 714 -28.03 -4.45 7.80
CA ARG A 714 -26.70 -4.52 8.40
C ARG A 714 -26.11 -5.91 8.22
N GLY A 715 -24.84 -5.96 7.90
CA GLY A 715 -24.07 -7.20 7.81
C GLY A 715 -22.81 -7.09 8.63
N LEU A 716 -22.50 -8.15 9.36
CA LEU A 716 -21.37 -8.25 10.27
C LEU A 716 -20.32 -9.20 9.68
N ALA A 717 -19.05 -8.86 9.87
CA ALA A 717 -17.94 -9.78 9.66
C ALA A 717 -16.84 -9.57 10.71
N TYR A 718 -16.14 -10.65 11.06
CA TYR A 718 -14.98 -10.64 11.94
C TYR A 718 -13.82 -11.41 11.31
N HIS A 719 -12.62 -10.84 11.32
CA HIS A 719 -11.44 -11.52 10.80
C HIS A 719 -10.16 -11.16 11.56
N PRO A 720 -9.48 -12.12 12.21
CA PRO A 720 -8.14 -11.91 12.73
C PRO A 720 -7.10 -12.06 11.62
N SER A 721 -6.17 -11.12 11.52
CA SER A 721 -5.03 -11.23 10.60
C SER A 721 -3.83 -10.43 11.12
N PHE A 722 -2.62 -10.92 10.86
CA PHE A 722 -1.39 -10.18 11.18
C PHE A 722 -1.21 -9.77 12.66
N GLY A 723 -1.81 -10.52 13.60
CA GLY A 723 -1.80 -10.21 15.04
C GLY A 723 -2.87 -9.22 15.51
N THR A 724 -3.71 -8.74 14.58
CA THR A 724 -4.76 -7.75 14.80
C THR A 724 -6.13 -8.36 14.55
N HIS A 725 -7.08 -8.03 15.41
CA HIS A 725 -8.47 -8.45 15.29
C HIS A 725 -9.27 -7.28 14.72
N VAL A 726 -10.00 -7.52 13.63
CA VAL A 726 -10.88 -6.50 13.03
C VAL A 726 -12.28 -7.08 12.87
N ALA A 727 -13.28 -6.29 13.24
CA ALA A 727 -14.67 -6.58 12.94
C ALA A 727 -15.30 -5.36 12.27
N GLU A 728 -16.19 -5.61 11.31
CA GLU A 728 -16.88 -4.55 10.57
C GLU A 728 -18.38 -4.82 10.48
N VAL A 729 -19.16 -3.74 10.60
CA VAL A 729 -20.59 -3.72 10.27
C VAL A 729 -20.80 -2.76 9.12
N ALA A 730 -21.28 -3.28 7.98
CA ALA A 730 -21.71 -2.47 6.85
C ALA A 730 -23.21 -2.21 6.93
N GLU A 731 -23.61 -0.96 6.75
CA GLU A 731 -25.02 -0.57 6.57
C GLU A 731 -25.25 -0.22 5.10
N VAL A 732 -26.20 -0.89 4.46
CA VAL A 732 -26.46 -0.74 3.02
C VAL A 732 -27.92 -0.45 2.73
N THR A 733 -28.19 0.14 1.58
CA THR A 733 -29.53 0.26 0.97
C THR A 733 -29.48 -0.31 -0.44
N VAL A 734 -30.48 -1.14 -0.77
CA VAL A 734 -30.68 -1.72 -2.11
C VAL A 734 -32.00 -1.21 -2.67
N ASP A 735 -31.98 -0.56 -3.82
CA ASP A 735 -33.20 -0.16 -4.51
C ASP A 735 -33.83 -1.38 -5.22
N GLU A 736 -35.08 -1.71 -4.88
CA GLU A 736 -35.78 -2.87 -5.45
C GLU A 736 -36.04 -2.72 -6.97
N LYS A 737 -36.08 -1.50 -7.51
CA LYS A 737 -36.44 -1.20 -8.91
C LYS A 737 -35.30 -1.45 -9.88
N ASP A 738 -34.09 -1.04 -9.51
CA ASP A 738 -32.92 -1.11 -10.39
C ASP A 738 -31.75 -1.92 -9.80
N ASN A 739 -31.91 -2.44 -8.58
CA ASN A 739 -30.89 -3.19 -7.83
C ASN A 739 -29.63 -2.38 -7.52
N SER A 740 -29.70 -1.05 -7.60
CA SER A 740 -28.59 -0.19 -7.18
C SER A 740 -28.30 -0.40 -5.69
N LEU A 741 -27.01 -0.59 -5.39
CA LEU A 741 -26.49 -0.77 -4.05
C LEU A 741 -25.79 0.50 -3.61
N LYS A 742 -26.19 1.03 -2.45
CA LYS A 742 -25.46 2.08 -1.74
C LYS A 742 -24.96 1.53 -0.42
N VAL A 743 -23.64 1.60 -0.20
CA VAL A 743 -23.08 1.42 1.14
C VAL A 743 -23.16 2.78 1.84
N ASN A 744 -23.95 2.86 2.90
CA ASN A 744 -24.23 4.11 3.59
C ASN A 744 -23.12 4.44 4.59
N ARG A 745 -22.70 3.42 5.36
CA ARG A 745 -21.73 3.57 6.44
C ARG A 745 -21.04 2.23 6.71
N ILE A 746 -19.79 2.28 7.14
CA ILE A 746 -19.06 1.13 7.70
C ILE A 746 -18.57 1.49 9.10
N PHE A 747 -18.94 0.68 10.08
CA PHE A 747 -18.39 0.73 11.43
C PHE A 747 -17.30 -0.32 11.52
N CYS A 748 -16.16 0.03 12.13
CA CYS A 748 -15.01 -0.84 12.25
C CYS A 748 -14.47 -0.77 13.68
N ALA A 749 -14.36 -1.94 14.31
CA ALA A 749 -13.67 -2.10 15.58
C ALA A 749 -12.34 -2.80 15.32
N VAL A 750 -11.26 -2.26 15.89
CA VAL A 750 -9.90 -2.77 15.71
C VAL A 750 -9.24 -3.00 17.05
N ASP A 751 -8.67 -4.18 17.24
CA ASP A 751 -7.72 -4.45 18.33
C ASP A 751 -6.39 -4.88 17.72
N CYS A 752 -5.41 -3.98 17.78
CA CYS A 752 -4.04 -4.21 17.34
C CYS A 752 -3.05 -4.22 18.53
N GLY A 753 -3.52 -4.40 19.77
CA GLY A 753 -2.72 -4.18 20.96
C GLY A 753 -2.60 -2.68 21.24
N GLU A 754 -1.36 -2.19 21.40
CA GLU A 754 -1.08 -0.75 21.59
C GLU A 754 -1.10 0.03 20.27
N VAL A 755 -1.83 1.15 20.25
CA VAL A 755 -1.90 2.08 19.13
C VAL A 755 -0.75 3.08 19.23
N ILE A 756 0.29 2.87 18.41
CA ILE A 756 1.50 3.68 18.45
C ILE A 756 1.26 5.12 17.96
N HIS A 757 0.52 5.30 16.86
CA HIS A 757 0.16 6.61 16.32
C HIS A 757 -1.32 6.62 15.88
N PRO A 758 -2.23 7.21 16.66
CA PRO A 758 -3.68 7.11 16.41
C PRO A 758 -4.13 7.59 15.03
N ASN A 759 -3.63 8.74 14.55
CA ASN A 759 -4.07 9.26 13.25
C ASN A 759 -3.62 8.40 12.06
N ILE A 760 -2.37 7.91 12.06
CA ILE A 760 -1.84 6.98 11.05
C ILE A 760 -2.62 5.66 11.10
N ALA A 761 -2.87 5.13 12.30
CA ALA A 761 -3.62 3.90 12.50
C ALA A 761 -5.04 4.02 11.90
N THR A 762 -5.78 5.08 12.24
CA THR A 762 -7.09 5.37 11.67
C THR A 762 -7.03 5.48 10.15
N ALA A 763 -6.09 6.27 9.61
CA ALA A 763 -5.94 6.44 8.16
C ALA A 763 -5.69 5.11 7.44
N GLN A 764 -4.85 4.24 8.01
CA GLN A 764 -4.56 2.92 7.43
C GLN A 764 -5.80 2.03 7.37
N VAL A 765 -6.59 2.00 8.43
CA VAL A 765 -7.84 1.23 8.50
C VAL A 765 -8.89 1.81 7.54
N GLU A 766 -9.10 3.12 7.53
CA GLU A 766 -10.01 3.79 6.57
C GLU A 766 -9.62 3.47 5.12
N GLY A 767 -8.33 3.57 4.80
CA GLY A 767 -7.82 3.26 3.47
C GLY A 767 -7.91 1.77 3.10
N ALA A 768 -7.75 0.88 4.07
CA ALA A 768 -7.95 -0.56 3.89
C ALA A 768 -9.41 -0.88 3.55
N ILE A 769 -10.34 -0.31 4.33
CA ILE A 769 -11.78 -0.50 4.14
C ILE A 769 -12.21 -0.03 2.77
N LEU A 770 -11.79 1.17 2.34
CA LEU A 770 -12.18 1.72 1.05
C LEU A 770 -11.55 0.98 -0.14
N MET A 771 -10.33 0.46 0.01
CA MET A 771 -9.74 -0.43 -1.00
C MET A 771 -10.49 -1.77 -1.09
N GLY A 772 -10.83 -2.38 0.04
CA GLY A 772 -11.65 -3.60 0.10
C GLY A 772 -13.05 -3.39 -0.48
N LEU A 773 -13.65 -2.23 -0.22
CA LEU A 773 -14.97 -1.86 -0.72
C LEU A 773 -14.94 -1.66 -2.24
N SER A 774 -13.91 -0.99 -2.74
CA SER A 774 -13.68 -0.85 -4.19
C SER A 774 -13.59 -2.21 -4.88
N ALA A 775 -12.81 -3.14 -4.31
CA ALA A 775 -12.70 -4.51 -4.80
C ALA A 775 -14.04 -5.27 -4.73
N THR A 776 -14.80 -5.07 -3.65
CA THR A 776 -16.10 -5.71 -3.44
C THR A 776 -17.12 -5.29 -4.48
N LEU A 777 -17.16 -4.00 -4.85
CA LEU A 777 -18.25 -3.44 -5.64
C LEU A 777 -17.97 -3.38 -7.15
N LYS A 778 -16.70 -3.26 -7.57
CA LYS A 778 -16.40 -2.79 -8.95
C LYS A 778 -15.29 -3.55 -9.66
N GLU A 779 -14.34 -4.12 -8.94
CA GLU A 779 -13.07 -4.53 -9.55
C GLU A 779 -13.04 -5.99 -9.99
N ALA A 780 -12.58 -6.20 -11.22
CA ALA A 780 -12.20 -7.49 -11.76
C ALA A 780 -11.25 -7.26 -12.94
N ILE A 781 -10.25 -8.11 -13.07
CA ILE A 781 -9.47 -8.20 -14.31
C ILE A 781 -10.26 -9.04 -15.31
N SER A 782 -10.41 -8.53 -16.53
CA SER A 782 -11.01 -9.27 -17.63
C SER A 782 -9.93 -9.85 -18.54
N ILE A 783 -10.09 -11.12 -18.89
CA ILE A 783 -9.24 -11.89 -19.77
C ILE A 783 -10.03 -12.20 -21.04
N LYS A 784 -9.45 -11.91 -22.21
CA LYS A 784 -10.05 -12.25 -23.51
C LYS A 784 -8.97 -12.67 -24.48
N LYS A 785 -9.21 -13.77 -25.20
CA LYS A 785 -8.29 -14.27 -26.25
C LYS A 785 -6.85 -14.43 -25.73
N ASN A 786 -6.69 -15.04 -24.55
CA ASN A 786 -5.40 -15.33 -23.93
C ASN A 786 -4.54 -14.08 -23.62
N THR A 787 -5.18 -12.96 -23.29
CA THR A 787 -4.52 -11.74 -22.84
C THR A 787 -5.40 -10.95 -21.88
N VAL A 788 -4.82 -10.06 -21.09
CA VAL A 788 -5.57 -9.15 -20.24
C VAL A 788 -6.24 -8.07 -21.11
N ALA A 789 -7.57 -8.04 -21.08
CA ALA A 789 -8.39 -7.06 -21.78
C ALA A 789 -8.54 -5.74 -20.99
N THR A 790 -8.39 -5.80 -19.66
CA THR A 790 -8.28 -4.62 -18.81
C THR A 790 -7.00 -3.86 -19.15
N SER A 791 -7.11 -2.55 -19.33
CA SER A 791 -5.99 -1.73 -19.82
C SER A 791 -5.79 -0.43 -19.05
N ASN A 792 -6.85 0.19 -18.54
CA ASN A 792 -6.73 1.47 -17.84
C ASN A 792 -7.96 1.74 -16.95
N PHE A 793 -8.01 2.88 -16.27
CA PHE A 793 -9.10 3.24 -15.35
C PHE A 793 -10.45 3.56 -16.02
N ASP A 794 -10.55 3.46 -17.34
CA ASP A 794 -11.81 3.48 -18.07
C ASP A 794 -12.49 2.10 -18.11
N ASN A 795 -11.73 1.00 -17.99
CA ASN A 795 -12.24 -0.37 -17.90
C ASN A 795 -11.83 -1.13 -16.63
N TYR A 796 -11.08 -0.49 -15.73
CA TYR A 796 -10.88 -0.91 -14.33
C TYR A 796 -11.31 0.23 -13.40
N ASP A 797 -12.60 0.30 -13.08
CA ASP A 797 -13.14 1.42 -12.30
C ASP A 797 -12.92 1.20 -10.81
N LEU A 798 -12.34 2.22 -10.17
CA LEU A 798 -12.14 2.25 -8.73
C LEU A 798 -13.29 3.01 -8.04
N LEU A 799 -13.46 2.76 -6.74
CA LEU A 799 -14.32 3.57 -5.88
C LEU A 799 -13.87 5.04 -5.90
N ARG A 800 -14.82 5.96 -6.06
CA ARG A 800 -14.59 7.41 -6.08
C ARG A 800 -15.15 8.07 -4.82
N ILE A 801 -14.76 9.31 -4.57
CA ILE A 801 -15.16 10.08 -3.39
C ILE A 801 -16.67 10.11 -3.13
N HIS A 802 -17.48 10.29 -4.19
CA HIS A 802 -18.95 10.34 -4.12
C HIS A 802 -19.61 8.98 -3.84
N GLU A 803 -18.87 7.89 -3.99
CA GLU A 803 -19.32 6.52 -3.69
C GLU A 803 -18.79 6.06 -2.31
N ALA A 804 -17.82 6.77 -1.74
CA ALA A 804 -17.19 6.40 -0.49
C ALA A 804 -18.13 6.65 0.70
N PRO A 805 -18.44 5.63 1.52
CA PRO A 805 -19.26 5.78 2.71
C PRO A 805 -18.51 6.53 3.81
N GLU A 806 -19.25 6.97 4.82
CA GLU A 806 -18.66 7.29 6.12
C GLU A 806 -18.06 6.02 6.74
N VAL A 807 -16.80 6.08 7.16
CA VAL A 807 -16.12 4.99 7.86
C VAL A 807 -15.80 5.45 9.27
N ARG A 808 -16.27 4.71 10.27
CA ARG A 808 -16.04 4.97 11.69
C ARG A 808 -15.15 3.91 12.28
N VAL A 809 -13.95 4.28 12.69
CA VAL A 809 -12.96 3.38 13.29
C VAL A 809 -12.89 3.61 14.79
N ARG A 810 -13.01 2.54 15.57
CA ARG A 810 -12.79 2.54 17.02
C ARG A 810 -11.72 1.53 17.38
N PHE A 811 -10.73 1.95 18.17
CA PHE A 811 -9.66 1.07 18.64
C PHE A 811 -9.96 0.56 20.05
N LEU A 812 -9.71 -0.73 20.28
CA LEU A 812 -9.71 -1.38 21.59
C LEU A 812 -8.27 -1.78 21.93
N GLU A 813 -7.64 -1.06 22.86
CA GLU A 813 -6.33 -1.43 23.39
C GLU A 813 -6.48 -2.52 24.47
N SER A 814 -6.41 -3.79 24.08
CA SER A 814 -6.61 -4.92 25.00
C SER A 814 -5.40 -5.26 25.90
N GLY A 815 -4.27 -4.59 25.71
CA GLY A 815 -2.99 -4.95 26.34
C GLY A 815 -2.29 -6.16 25.70
N ALA A 816 -2.83 -6.70 24.61
CA ALA A 816 -2.17 -7.73 23.82
C ALA A 816 -0.90 -7.19 23.11
N SER A 817 -0.04 -8.11 22.66
CA SER A 817 1.11 -7.77 21.82
C SER A 817 0.68 -6.99 20.57
N VAL A 818 1.50 -6.02 20.17
CA VAL A 818 1.20 -5.15 19.02
C VAL A 818 1.10 -5.97 17.73
N GLY A 819 -0.01 -5.80 17.02
CA GLY A 819 -0.28 -6.39 15.72
C GLY A 819 0.07 -5.45 14.55
N GLY A 820 -0.17 -5.93 13.34
CA GLY A 820 -0.05 -5.13 12.12
C GLY A 820 -1.30 -4.30 11.82
N LEU A 821 -1.18 -3.22 11.04
CA LEU A 821 -2.35 -2.38 10.66
C LEU A 821 -2.46 -2.06 9.16
N GLY A 822 -1.43 -2.42 8.37
CA GLY A 822 -1.44 -2.12 6.94
C GLY A 822 -2.48 -2.91 6.15
N GLU A 823 -2.90 -4.08 6.62
CA GLU A 823 -3.74 -5.04 5.91
C GLU A 823 -5.07 -5.38 6.61
N PRO A 824 -5.15 -5.52 7.95
CA PRO A 824 -6.31 -6.12 8.62
C PRO A 824 -7.69 -5.48 8.41
N GLY A 825 -7.78 -4.23 7.94
CA GLY A 825 -9.06 -3.58 7.61
C GLY A 825 -9.63 -3.89 6.22
N VAL A 826 -8.97 -4.73 5.42
CA VAL A 826 -9.52 -5.17 4.11
C VAL A 826 -10.42 -6.40 4.23
N PRO A 827 -10.01 -7.48 4.94
CA PRO A 827 -10.72 -8.76 4.89
C PRO A 827 -12.22 -8.72 5.28
N PRO A 828 -12.66 -7.99 6.33
CA PRO A 828 -14.07 -8.02 6.76
C PRO A 828 -15.04 -7.28 5.83
N VAL A 829 -14.54 -6.42 4.93
CA VAL A 829 -15.39 -5.51 4.14
C VAL A 829 -16.38 -6.26 3.23
N ALA A 830 -15.85 -7.15 2.38
CA ALA A 830 -16.65 -7.89 1.41
C ALA A 830 -17.77 -8.72 2.07
N PRO A 831 -17.49 -9.55 3.09
CA PRO A 831 -18.54 -10.30 3.76
C PRO A 831 -19.51 -9.40 4.54
N ALA A 832 -19.06 -8.32 5.19
CA ALA A 832 -19.97 -7.39 5.86
C ALA A 832 -20.97 -6.79 4.87
N VAL A 833 -20.52 -6.36 3.69
CA VAL A 833 -21.40 -5.83 2.64
C VAL A 833 -22.33 -6.91 2.09
N ALA A 834 -21.83 -8.11 1.79
CA ALA A 834 -22.67 -9.20 1.26
C ALA A 834 -23.75 -9.64 2.26
N ASN A 835 -23.40 -9.76 3.54
CA ASN A 835 -24.35 -10.07 4.61
C ASN A 835 -25.38 -8.96 4.78
N ALA A 836 -24.98 -7.69 4.60
CA ALA A 836 -25.89 -6.55 4.66
C ALA A 836 -26.90 -6.55 3.50
N VAL A 837 -26.45 -6.91 2.29
CA VAL A 837 -27.34 -7.10 1.13
C VAL A 837 -28.33 -8.23 1.38
N PHE A 838 -27.88 -9.35 1.94
CA PHE A 838 -28.79 -10.43 2.33
C PHE A 838 -29.81 -9.96 3.37
N ALA A 839 -29.37 -9.25 4.43
CA ALA A 839 -30.30 -8.72 5.43
C ALA A 839 -31.33 -7.74 4.82
N ALA A 840 -30.94 -6.98 3.79
CA ALA A 840 -31.83 -6.03 3.11
C ALA A 840 -32.81 -6.69 2.12
N THR A 841 -32.44 -7.82 1.51
CA THR A 841 -33.12 -8.34 0.32
C THR A 841 -33.50 -9.83 0.36
N GLY A 842 -32.91 -10.61 1.26
CA GLY A 842 -33.00 -12.06 1.29
C GLY A 842 -32.06 -12.79 0.32
N ILE A 843 -31.32 -12.08 -0.52
CA ILE A 843 -30.52 -12.67 -1.60
C ILE A 843 -29.09 -12.95 -1.13
N ARG A 844 -28.57 -14.15 -1.39
CA ARG A 844 -27.17 -14.51 -1.11
C ARG A 844 -26.26 -14.27 -2.32
N LEU A 845 -25.26 -13.42 -2.14
CA LEU A 845 -24.23 -13.16 -3.15
C LEU A 845 -22.97 -13.95 -2.84
N ARG A 846 -22.60 -14.86 -3.74
CA ARG A 846 -21.42 -15.73 -3.58
C ARG A 846 -20.32 -15.49 -4.62
N LYS A 847 -20.51 -14.49 -5.49
CA LYS A 847 -19.54 -14.07 -6.51
C LYS A 847 -19.22 -12.60 -6.34
N LEU A 848 -17.94 -12.24 -6.42
CA LEU A 848 -17.50 -10.85 -6.51
C LEU A 848 -17.21 -10.47 -7.97
N PRO A 849 -17.39 -9.20 -8.37
CA PRO A 849 -17.90 -8.07 -7.56
C PRO A 849 -19.43 -8.04 -7.40
N ILE A 850 -19.90 -7.38 -6.34
CA ILE A 850 -21.31 -7.11 -6.03
C ILE A 850 -21.79 -5.90 -6.83
N THR A 851 -22.25 -6.15 -8.04
CA THR A 851 -22.82 -5.13 -8.93
C THR A 851 -24.35 -5.18 -8.93
N PRO A 852 -25.05 -4.12 -9.39
CA PRO A 852 -26.50 -4.17 -9.59
C PRO A 852 -26.93 -5.33 -10.49
N LYS A 853 -26.11 -5.64 -11.51
CA LYS A 853 -26.30 -6.80 -12.38
C LYS A 853 -26.20 -8.11 -11.60
N ALA A 854 -25.19 -8.27 -10.74
CA ALA A 854 -25.03 -9.47 -9.92
C ALA A 854 -26.21 -9.67 -8.95
N ILE A 855 -26.74 -8.60 -8.36
CA ILE A 855 -27.95 -8.65 -7.51
C ILE A 855 -29.16 -9.08 -8.33
N ALA A 856 -29.35 -8.52 -9.53
CA ALA A 856 -30.46 -8.88 -10.41
C ALA A 856 -30.39 -10.36 -10.86
N GLU A 857 -29.20 -10.84 -11.23
CA GLU A 857 -28.98 -12.24 -11.63
C GLU A 857 -29.21 -13.20 -10.46
N ALA A 858 -28.71 -12.88 -9.27
CA ALA A 858 -28.93 -13.69 -8.08
C ALA A 858 -30.42 -13.74 -7.69
N ARG A 859 -31.12 -12.59 -7.77
CA ARG A 859 -32.59 -12.53 -7.55
C ARG A 859 -33.32 -13.45 -8.52
N ALA A 860 -32.95 -13.43 -9.80
CA ALA A 860 -33.59 -14.26 -10.83
C ALA A 860 -33.32 -15.76 -10.68
N ALA A 861 -32.26 -16.17 -9.97
CA ALA A 861 -31.94 -17.57 -9.72
C ALA A 861 -32.64 -18.17 -8.49
N GLU A 862 -33.16 -17.33 -7.58
CA GLU A 862 -33.94 -17.75 -6.41
C GLU A 862 -35.45 -17.90 -6.71
N PHE A 863 -35.92 -17.36 -7.83
CA PHE A 863 -37.27 -17.56 -8.39
C PHE A 863 -37.27 -18.64 -9.48
#